data_AF-Q6AM83-F1
#
_entry.id   AF-Q6AM83-F1
#
_cell.length_a   1.000
_cell.length_b   1.000
_cell.length_c   1.000
_cell.angle_alpha   90.00
_cell.angle_beta   90.00
_cell.angle_gamma   90.00
#
_symmetry.space_group_name_H-M   'P 1'
#
loop_
_entity.id
_entity.type
_entity.pdbx_description
1 polymer ?
#
loop_
_entity_poly.entity_id
_entity_poly.type
_entity_poly.pdbx_seq_one_letter_code
_entity_poly.pdbx_strand_id
1 'polypeptide(L)'
;MTEQLKKLHKIEERINYLLQVKDFNNWGNLEEFKAGCESIKNSIYDFTAEETASEITKLDESISFLEERAEEQLTPMERVRIVRATQRFSLKDILENVYEDYTELGGEEDANIDPAMVCAKATIVRRIKDKPYTSSVMVIGQEKGHGEEYRNGGSCKPEGNEKALRYMKVAETEGIPIHFYIFTPGSYPVEEYPGAAQQIARNIYAMAKLRVPMVSIISEGGSGGAEAIGLSDYRMMASHGYYSVISPEGAAAIEGRVGEGKKVPRELIEVCADRLRLTAKDNLEHGTIDRIIQEPPLGAHRDDFAFFAKVRSEMIRATDQVVLSTKSFSALRSYELMRKKSKSESEELQIQVPWDLSRDEIRRLLKLRSKKYLSLARNGFTGRIDSAEGSGKQLAIKAEKLYYTLRYDILKSHQRQVRKVITDVSGESSVMFKKIIDPVHSVLNTISNKGKKIGKRQLSSQSSSPAPRVDPLELTGTYTSPLANQDRTISCPNADKHGCKDMWIPDLFGEFAGVCETCGHHFPMEHQWYLENVFDKGSIKKFNTNITSGNPLNYKGFMDRLNAAKKKTGEKAGNMTFFAEVDGIKIVVCMLYSDFRSGTFGSAEGEKFAQACAIAQRKKRPLLAYVHTTGGIRIQEGTLGVAQMPKCTMAVREYIDAGGLYMVVYDNNSYAGPVASFLGCSPYQFAIRSSRVGFAGPRVIRETTGIDIPPDYHSARNALRRGHIQGIWDRREFRRNLHKSLLTMGSSSLYYR
;
A
#
# COMPACT_ATOMS: atom_id res chain seq x y z
N MET A 1 -47.57 21.64 22.31
CA MET A 1 -46.54 21.40 23.34
C MET A 1 -45.61 20.23 23.04
N THR A 2 -46.04 18.96 23.00
CA THR A 2 -45.12 17.81 22.78
C THR A 2 -44.37 17.86 21.44
N GLU A 3 -45.00 18.36 20.40
CA GLU A 3 -44.37 18.56 19.09
C GLU A 3 -43.35 19.71 19.07
N GLN A 4 -43.63 20.79 19.82
CA GLN A 4 -42.73 21.95 19.95
C GLN A 4 -41.46 21.56 20.73
N LEU A 5 -41.60 20.76 21.79
CA LEU A 5 -40.45 20.19 22.52
C LEU A 5 -39.57 19.32 21.62
N LYS A 6 -40.18 18.50 20.75
CA LYS A 6 -39.42 17.70 19.76
C LYS A 6 -38.66 18.58 18.77
N LYS A 7 -39.28 19.66 18.27
CA LYS A 7 -38.61 20.63 17.38
C LYS A 7 -37.45 21.31 18.09
N LEU A 8 -37.66 21.79 19.32
CA LEU A 8 -36.62 22.43 20.12
C LEU A 8 -35.43 21.49 20.38
N HIS A 9 -35.69 20.22 20.70
CA HIS A 9 -34.64 19.22 20.86
C HIS A 9 -33.81 19.01 19.59
N LYS A 10 -34.44 18.97 18.41
CA LYS A 10 -33.74 18.86 17.13
C LYS A 10 -32.86 20.09 16.86
N ILE A 11 -33.33 21.28 17.21
CA ILE A 11 -32.54 22.51 17.09
C ILE A 11 -31.33 22.46 18.03
N GLU A 12 -31.53 22.01 19.28
CA GLU A 12 -30.46 21.81 20.25
C GLU A 12 -29.38 20.84 19.73
N GLU A 13 -29.78 19.72 19.12
CA GLU A 13 -28.87 18.76 18.47
C GLU A 13 -28.07 19.41 17.33
N ARG A 14 -28.72 20.19 16.46
CA ARG A 14 -28.07 20.92 15.36
C ARG A 14 -27.05 21.95 15.86
N ILE A 15 -27.40 22.71 16.91
CA ILE A 15 -26.47 23.66 17.55
C ILE A 15 -25.24 22.94 18.11
N ASN A 16 -25.45 21.84 18.85
CA ASN A 16 -24.34 21.06 19.41
C ASN A 16 -23.46 20.46 18.30
N TYR A 17 -24.05 20.01 17.20
CA TYR A 17 -23.32 19.52 16.03
C TYR A 17 -22.46 20.61 15.38
N LEU A 18 -23.03 21.81 15.16
CA LEU A 18 -22.29 22.96 14.63
C LEU A 18 -21.12 23.37 15.54
N LEU A 19 -21.33 23.38 16.87
CA LEU A 19 -20.26 23.64 17.84
C LEU A 19 -19.12 22.61 17.73
N GLN A 20 -19.46 21.33 17.55
CA GLN A 20 -18.47 20.26 17.35
C GLN A 20 -17.69 20.43 16.05
N VAL A 21 -18.37 20.79 14.95
CA VAL A 21 -17.73 20.97 13.64
C VAL A 21 -16.81 22.20 13.64
N LYS A 22 -17.28 23.33 14.15
CA LYS A 22 -16.51 24.57 14.15
C LYS A 22 -15.39 24.58 15.21
N ASP A 23 -15.55 23.89 16.35
CA ASP A 23 -14.55 23.84 17.45
C ASP A 23 -14.15 25.25 17.94
N PHE A 24 -15.04 26.23 17.73
CA PHE A 24 -14.91 27.62 18.16
C PHE A 24 -16.09 28.00 19.05
N ASN A 25 -15.79 28.29 20.30
CA ASN A 25 -16.69 29.04 21.16
C ASN A 25 -16.85 30.42 20.52
N ASN A 26 -18.08 30.81 20.18
CA ASN A 26 -18.47 32.08 19.57
C ASN A 26 -18.47 32.20 18.03
N TRP A 27 -18.35 31.11 17.25
CA TRP A 27 -18.67 31.20 15.81
C TRP A 27 -20.17 31.44 15.62
N GLY A 28 -20.55 32.56 15.00
CA GLY A 28 -21.95 32.88 14.72
C GLY A 28 -22.85 32.91 15.96
N ASN A 29 -22.33 33.30 17.13
CA ASN A 29 -23.06 33.35 18.41
C ASN A 29 -23.74 32.03 18.82
N LEU A 30 -23.19 30.88 18.43
CA LEU A 30 -23.78 29.55 18.74
C LEU A 30 -24.03 29.31 20.24
N GLU A 31 -23.20 29.88 21.13
CA GLU A 31 -23.43 29.79 22.58
C GLU A 31 -24.67 30.58 23.02
N GLU A 32 -24.93 31.75 22.43
CA GLU A 32 -26.14 32.53 22.71
C GLU A 32 -27.38 31.79 22.19
N PHE A 33 -27.31 31.17 21.01
CA PHE A 33 -28.40 30.35 20.50
C PHE A 33 -28.66 29.11 21.37
N LYS A 34 -27.61 28.49 21.92
CA LYS A 34 -27.75 27.40 22.89
C LYS A 34 -28.44 27.87 24.16
N ALA A 35 -28.01 28.99 24.73
CA ALA A 35 -28.63 29.59 25.92
C ALA A 35 -30.09 30.01 25.64
N GLY A 36 -30.39 30.53 24.45
CA GLY A 36 -31.74 30.84 23.99
C GLY A 36 -32.62 29.58 23.90
N CYS A 37 -32.08 28.48 23.38
CA CYS A 37 -32.75 27.19 23.33
C CYS A 37 -33.09 26.67 24.75
N GLU A 38 -32.16 26.79 25.70
CA GLU A 38 -32.40 26.44 27.12
C GLU A 38 -33.42 27.37 27.78
N SER A 39 -33.38 28.67 27.47
CA SER A 39 -34.35 29.65 27.97
C SER A 39 -35.77 29.33 27.53
N ILE A 40 -35.97 29.02 26.24
CA ILE A 40 -37.28 28.60 25.68
C ILE A 40 -37.76 27.30 26.32
N LYS A 41 -36.84 26.36 26.62
CA LYS A 41 -37.14 25.09 27.29
C LYS A 41 -37.64 25.30 28.72
N ASN A 42 -37.04 26.23 29.45
CA ASN A 42 -37.37 26.55 30.84
C ASN A 42 -38.66 27.37 30.97
N SER A 43 -38.95 28.22 29.98
CA SER A 43 -40.13 29.11 29.95
C SER A 43 -41.30 28.54 29.14
N ILE A 44 -41.24 27.27 28.73
CA ILE A 44 -42.22 26.68 27.81
C ILE A 44 -43.65 26.61 28.37
N TYR A 45 -43.80 26.68 29.70
CA TYR A 45 -45.08 26.72 30.41
C TYR A 45 -45.55 28.15 30.74
N ASP A 46 -44.68 29.14 30.54
CA ASP A 46 -44.93 30.55 30.84
C ASP A 46 -45.51 31.31 29.61
N PHE A 47 -45.38 30.74 28.41
CA PHE A 47 -45.82 31.33 27.14
C PHE A 47 -47.07 30.66 26.55
N THR A 48 -47.79 31.40 25.70
CA THR A 48 -48.85 30.79 24.87
C THR A 48 -48.24 29.90 23.78
N ALA A 49 -49.00 28.90 23.31
CA ALA A 49 -48.51 27.97 22.30
C ALA A 49 -48.08 28.66 20.99
N GLU A 50 -48.68 29.80 20.62
CA GLU A 50 -48.31 30.58 19.44
C GLU A 50 -47.00 31.35 19.62
N GLU A 51 -46.78 31.96 20.79
CA GLU A 51 -45.53 32.66 21.11
C GLU A 51 -44.34 31.70 21.12
N THR A 52 -44.48 30.53 21.76
CA THR A 52 -43.44 29.49 21.73
C THR A 52 -43.15 28.99 20.32
N ALA A 53 -44.18 28.83 19.47
CA ALA A 53 -43.98 28.42 18.08
C ALA A 53 -43.21 29.47 17.27
N SER A 54 -43.50 30.76 17.49
CA SER A 54 -42.83 31.88 16.82
C SER A 54 -41.34 31.93 17.18
N GLU A 55 -41.00 31.84 18.47
CA GLU A 55 -39.59 31.85 18.92
C GLU A 55 -38.82 30.62 18.42
N ILE A 56 -39.43 29.43 18.42
CA ILE A 56 -38.83 28.22 17.83
C ILE A 56 -38.56 28.42 16.33
N THR A 57 -39.49 29.04 15.60
CA THR A 57 -39.33 29.27 14.15
C THR A 57 -38.20 30.26 13.87
N LYS A 58 -38.10 31.36 14.62
CA LYS A 58 -36.98 32.31 14.49
C LYS A 58 -35.63 31.67 14.77
N LEU A 59 -35.57 30.82 15.80
CA LEU A 59 -34.36 30.08 16.14
C LEU A 59 -34.00 29.09 15.03
N ASP A 60 -34.98 28.36 14.51
CA ASP A 60 -34.81 27.40 13.41
C ASP A 60 -34.29 28.06 12.12
N GLU A 61 -34.85 29.21 11.74
CA GLU A 61 -34.39 30.00 10.59
C GLU A 61 -32.95 30.50 10.80
N SER A 62 -32.63 30.98 12.01
CA SER A 62 -31.29 31.47 12.34
C SER A 62 -30.25 30.35 12.27
N ILE A 63 -30.56 29.17 12.80
CA ILE A 63 -29.68 28.01 12.72
C ILE A 63 -29.54 27.51 11.29
N SER A 64 -30.62 27.46 10.51
CA SER A 64 -30.57 27.05 9.11
C SER A 64 -29.67 27.98 8.27
N PHE A 65 -29.74 29.29 8.50
CA PHE A 65 -28.83 30.26 7.88
C PHE A 65 -27.35 30.02 8.27
N LEU A 66 -27.09 29.70 9.54
CA LEU A 66 -25.74 29.37 10.00
C LEU A 66 -25.23 28.06 9.39
N GLU A 67 -26.07 27.04 9.21
CA GLU A 67 -25.69 25.79 8.56
C GLU A 67 -25.30 25.99 7.10
N GLU A 68 -26.08 26.77 6.33
CA GLU A 68 -25.76 27.12 4.94
C GLU A 68 -24.42 27.85 4.86
N ARG A 69 -24.23 28.88 5.69
CA ARG A 69 -22.98 29.64 5.75
C ARG A 69 -21.80 28.80 6.22
N ALA A 70 -22.02 27.83 7.11
CA ALA A 70 -21.00 26.90 7.55
C ALA A 70 -20.55 25.99 6.40
N GLU A 71 -21.49 25.45 5.62
CA GLU A 71 -21.24 24.56 4.47
C GLU A 71 -20.41 25.26 3.38
N GLU A 72 -20.73 26.51 3.04
CA GLU A 72 -20.02 27.29 2.03
C GLU A 72 -18.52 27.49 2.36
N GLN A 73 -18.18 27.53 3.65
CA GLN A 73 -16.86 27.91 4.15
C GLN A 73 -16.15 26.78 4.91
N LEU A 74 -16.51 25.52 4.64
CA LEU A 74 -15.90 24.37 5.32
C LEU A 74 -14.40 24.26 5.05
N THR A 75 -13.61 24.33 6.13
CA THR A 75 -12.17 24.04 6.06
C THR A 75 -11.91 22.53 5.95
N PRO A 76 -10.72 22.11 5.47
CA PRO A 76 -10.35 20.69 5.44
C PRO A 76 -10.43 20.02 6.82
N MET A 77 -10.08 20.73 7.91
CA MET A 77 -10.16 20.17 9.26
C MET A 77 -11.61 20.08 9.77
N GLU A 78 -12.48 21.02 9.41
CA GLU A 78 -13.92 20.94 9.70
C GLU A 78 -14.56 19.74 9.00
N ARG A 79 -14.17 19.44 7.74
CA ARG A 79 -14.59 18.21 7.06
C ARG A 79 -14.13 16.94 7.79
N VAL A 80 -12.90 16.92 8.31
CA VAL A 80 -12.41 15.83 9.16
C VAL A 80 -13.27 15.68 10.41
N ARG A 81 -13.71 16.78 11.04
CA ARG A 81 -14.61 16.74 12.21
C ARG A 81 -16.00 16.22 11.86
N ILE A 82 -16.58 16.62 10.72
CA ILE A 82 -17.85 16.07 10.20
C ILE A 82 -17.76 14.54 10.04
N VAL A 83 -16.68 14.04 9.43
CA VAL A 83 -16.46 12.60 9.23
C VAL A 83 -16.24 11.85 10.56
N ARG A 84 -15.74 12.55 11.58
CA ARG A 84 -15.50 11.99 12.92
C ARG A 84 -16.65 12.17 13.90
N ALA A 85 -17.72 12.85 13.49
CA ALA A 85 -18.87 13.05 14.34
C ALA A 85 -19.65 11.75 14.54
N THR A 86 -20.31 11.62 15.69
CA THR A 86 -21.06 10.40 16.06
C THR A 86 -22.39 10.30 15.32
N GLN A 87 -22.92 11.42 14.81
CA GLN A 87 -24.14 11.49 13.99
C GLN A 87 -23.92 11.01 12.56
N ARG A 88 -22.66 10.89 12.13
CA ARG A 88 -22.25 10.43 10.80
C ARG A 88 -22.80 9.04 10.51
N PHE A 89 -23.28 8.79 9.28
CA PHE A 89 -23.67 7.44 8.87
C PHE A 89 -22.51 6.43 9.03
N SER A 90 -22.89 5.18 9.31
CA SER A 90 -22.01 4.02 9.48
C SER A 90 -22.12 3.04 8.30
N LEU A 91 -21.31 1.98 8.31
CA LEU A 91 -21.47 0.89 7.34
C LEU A 91 -22.75 0.09 7.65
N LYS A 92 -23.14 -0.04 8.92
CA LYS A 92 -24.42 -0.67 9.27
C LYS A 92 -25.62 0.08 8.73
N ASP A 93 -25.64 1.42 8.83
CA ASP A 93 -26.71 2.23 8.24
C ASP A 93 -26.77 2.01 6.71
N ILE A 94 -25.62 1.87 6.05
CA ILE A 94 -25.55 1.53 4.62
C ILE A 94 -26.11 0.12 4.36
N LEU A 95 -25.75 -0.89 5.16
CA LEU A 95 -26.24 -2.26 4.99
C LEU A 95 -27.77 -2.30 5.05
N GLU A 96 -28.36 -1.59 6.00
CA GLU A 96 -29.80 -1.51 6.23
C GLU A 96 -30.55 -0.74 5.13
N ASN A 97 -29.96 0.33 4.57
CA ASN A 97 -30.66 1.24 3.65
C ASN A 97 -30.30 1.05 2.17
N VAL A 98 -29.18 0.40 1.84
CA VAL A 98 -28.70 0.24 0.46
C VAL A 98 -29.01 -1.15 -0.11
N TYR A 99 -29.07 -2.18 0.73
CA TYR A 99 -29.27 -3.57 0.31
C TYR A 99 -30.64 -4.08 0.76
N GLU A 100 -31.26 -4.97 -0.02
CA GLU A 100 -32.57 -5.54 0.34
C GLU A 100 -32.50 -6.57 1.45
N ASP A 101 -31.42 -7.33 1.49
CA ASP A 101 -31.15 -8.35 2.49
C ASP A 101 -29.64 -8.54 2.63
N TYR A 102 -29.16 -8.82 3.84
CA TYR A 102 -27.77 -9.12 4.10
C TYR A 102 -27.59 -10.09 5.28
N THR A 103 -26.53 -10.89 5.20
CA THR A 103 -26.09 -11.76 6.28
C THR A 103 -24.65 -11.39 6.65
N GLU A 104 -24.45 -10.92 7.87
CA GLU A 104 -23.11 -10.65 8.41
C GLU A 104 -22.33 -11.96 8.61
N LEU A 105 -21.04 -11.91 8.31
CA LEU A 105 -20.12 -13.03 8.29
C LEU A 105 -18.92 -12.71 9.20
N GLY A 106 -18.80 -13.40 10.33
CA GLY A 106 -17.69 -13.11 11.25
C GLY A 106 -17.84 -13.55 12.71
N GLY A 107 -18.96 -14.17 13.08
CA GLY A 107 -19.29 -14.49 14.47
C GLY A 107 -20.12 -13.38 15.13
N GLU A 108 -20.63 -13.63 16.32
CA GLU A 108 -21.45 -12.70 17.11
C GLU A 108 -20.70 -12.29 18.38
N GLU A 109 -20.92 -11.05 18.82
CA GLU A 109 -20.43 -10.51 20.10
C GLU A 109 -18.96 -10.87 20.40
N ASP A 110 -18.69 -11.49 21.56
CA ASP A 110 -17.36 -11.86 22.02
C ASP A 110 -16.65 -12.89 21.13
N ALA A 111 -17.39 -13.63 20.30
CA ALA A 111 -16.83 -14.58 19.33
C ALA A 111 -16.51 -13.93 17.97
N ASN A 112 -16.77 -12.62 17.79
CA ASN A 112 -16.41 -11.91 16.57
C ASN A 112 -14.89 -11.71 16.49
N ILE A 113 -14.29 -12.13 15.38
CA ILE A 113 -12.84 -12.03 15.12
C ILE A 113 -12.34 -10.58 15.27
N ASP A 114 -13.08 -9.62 14.73
CA ASP A 114 -12.84 -8.19 14.89
C ASP A 114 -14.11 -7.41 14.51
N PRO A 115 -14.81 -6.79 15.46
CA PRO A 115 -16.04 -6.06 15.19
C PRO A 115 -15.82 -4.77 14.39
N ALA A 116 -14.58 -4.29 14.26
CA ALA A 116 -14.24 -3.12 13.45
C ALA A 116 -14.29 -3.41 11.94
N MET A 117 -14.15 -4.66 11.51
CA MET A 117 -14.26 -5.08 10.12
C MET A 117 -15.56 -5.85 9.92
N VAL A 118 -16.51 -5.31 9.18
CA VAL A 118 -17.76 -6.01 8.83
C VAL A 118 -17.61 -6.65 7.45
N CYS A 119 -18.01 -7.92 7.34
CA CYS A 119 -18.12 -8.64 6.09
C CYS A 119 -19.56 -9.16 6.00
N ALA A 120 -20.27 -8.96 4.90
CA ALA A 120 -21.62 -9.41 4.74
C ALA A 120 -21.88 -9.89 3.31
N LYS A 121 -22.62 -10.98 3.16
CA LYS A 121 -23.20 -11.35 1.87
C LYS A 121 -24.53 -10.63 1.74
N ALA A 122 -24.68 -9.80 0.71
CA ALA A 122 -25.85 -8.96 0.54
C ALA A 122 -26.49 -9.14 -0.84
N THR A 123 -27.74 -8.71 -0.94
CA THR A 123 -28.54 -8.82 -2.15
C THR A 123 -28.99 -7.43 -2.62
N ILE A 124 -28.87 -7.19 -3.93
CA ILE A 124 -29.37 -5.99 -4.60
C ILE A 124 -30.49 -6.38 -5.58
N VAL A 125 -31.68 -5.77 -5.48
CA VAL A 125 -32.81 -6.00 -6.39
C VAL A 125 -33.07 -4.79 -7.28
N ARG A 126 -32.90 -4.96 -8.59
CA ARG A 126 -33.23 -3.95 -9.60
C ARG A 126 -34.58 -4.21 -10.22
N ARG A 127 -35.38 -3.18 -10.51
CA ARG A 127 -36.61 -3.32 -11.29
C ARG A 127 -36.37 -2.82 -12.71
N ILE A 128 -36.42 -3.72 -13.68
CA ILE A 128 -36.24 -3.40 -15.10
C ILE A 128 -37.50 -3.82 -15.85
N LYS A 129 -38.22 -2.84 -16.41
CA LYS A 129 -39.52 -3.07 -17.09
C LYS A 129 -40.47 -3.90 -16.21
N ASP A 130 -40.62 -3.49 -14.96
CA ASP A 130 -41.44 -4.12 -13.91
C ASP A 130 -41.03 -5.55 -13.48
N LYS A 131 -39.92 -6.08 -13.99
CA LYS A 131 -39.36 -7.37 -13.55
C LYS A 131 -38.24 -7.16 -12.52
N PRO A 132 -38.29 -7.84 -11.36
CA PRO A 132 -37.20 -7.82 -10.40
C PRO A 132 -36.01 -8.66 -10.90
N TYR A 133 -34.81 -8.12 -10.76
CA TYR A 133 -33.54 -8.78 -11.04
C TYR A 133 -32.67 -8.70 -9.80
N THR A 134 -32.32 -9.87 -9.28
CA THR A 134 -31.58 -10.01 -8.03
C THR A 134 -30.12 -10.31 -8.33
N SER A 135 -29.22 -9.54 -7.73
CA SER A 135 -27.77 -9.74 -7.80
C SER A 135 -27.21 -9.88 -6.40
N SER A 136 -26.36 -10.89 -6.18
CA SER A 136 -25.61 -11.03 -4.93
C SER A 136 -24.30 -10.25 -4.99
N VAL A 137 -23.89 -9.70 -3.85
CA VAL A 137 -22.61 -9.02 -3.67
C VAL A 137 -21.98 -9.40 -2.34
N MET A 138 -20.65 -9.28 -2.28
CA MET A 138 -19.93 -9.30 -1.01
C MET A 138 -19.67 -7.88 -0.55
N VAL A 139 -20.15 -7.51 0.62
CA VAL A 139 -19.89 -6.21 1.26
C VAL A 139 -18.79 -6.41 2.29
N ILE A 140 -17.74 -5.58 2.22
CA ILE A 140 -16.63 -5.61 3.17
C ILE A 140 -16.29 -4.16 3.54
N GLY A 141 -16.21 -3.82 4.82
CA GLY A 141 -15.82 -2.48 5.19
C GLY A 141 -15.55 -2.31 6.66
N GLN A 142 -15.01 -1.15 7.01
CA GLN A 142 -14.83 -0.80 8.41
C GLN A 142 -16.11 -0.21 8.98
N GLU A 143 -16.44 -0.62 10.20
CA GLU A 143 -17.59 -0.12 10.93
C GLU A 143 -17.15 0.86 12.02
N LYS A 144 -17.75 2.04 11.97
CA LYS A 144 -17.56 3.16 12.89
C LYS A 144 -18.92 3.71 13.28
N GLY A 145 -19.05 4.27 14.48
CA GLY A 145 -20.28 4.88 14.97
C GLY A 145 -20.60 4.42 16.39
N HIS A 146 -21.86 4.06 16.65
CA HIS A 146 -22.30 3.63 17.98
C HIS A 146 -21.49 2.42 18.49
N GLY A 147 -20.85 2.57 19.65
CA GLY A 147 -19.94 1.56 20.21
C GLY A 147 -18.54 1.59 19.57
N GLU A 148 -18.06 2.78 19.18
CA GLU A 148 -16.72 2.95 18.62
C GLU A 148 -15.60 2.48 19.55
N GLU A 149 -15.78 2.54 20.87
CA GLU A 149 -14.82 1.99 21.85
C GLU A 149 -14.61 0.48 21.64
N TYR A 150 -15.70 -0.26 21.45
CA TYR A 150 -15.66 -1.70 21.14
C TYR A 150 -15.04 -2.00 19.77
N ARG A 151 -15.10 -1.04 18.84
CA ARG A 151 -14.61 -1.16 17.45
C ARG A 151 -13.32 -0.40 17.17
N ASN A 152 -12.61 0.08 18.21
CA ASN A 152 -11.39 0.88 18.07
C ASN A 152 -11.52 2.06 17.09
N GLY A 153 -12.70 2.70 17.05
CA GLY A 153 -13.00 3.79 16.11
C GLY A 153 -12.94 3.42 14.63
N GLY A 154 -13.12 2.13 14.28
CA GLY A 154 -12.94 1.62 12.92
C GLY A 154 -11.49 1.27 12.57
N SER A 155 -10.56 1.34 13.54
CA SER A 155 -9.19 0.87 13.37
C SER A 155 -9.13 -0.65 13.48
N CYS A 156 -9.16 -1.32 12.34
CA CYS A 156 -9.15 -2.78 12.30
C CYS A 156 -7.83 -3.35 12.81
N LYS A 157 -7.95 -4.45 13.57
CA LYS A 157 -6.83 -5.30 13.98
C LYS A 157 -6.36 -6.17 12.81
N PRO A 158 -5.16 -6.77 12.89
CA PRO A 158 -4.69 -7.68 11.85
C PRO A 158 -5.67 -8.83 11.57
N GLU A 159 -6.35 -9.36 12.58
CA GLU A 159 -7.33 -10.43 12.45
C GLU A 159 -8.58 -9.98 11.66
N GLY A 160 -9.01 -8.73 11.84
CA GLY A 160 -10.07 -8.14 11.02
C GLY A 160 -9.68 -8.03 9.55
N ASN A 161 -8.44 -7.62 9.27
CA ASN A 161 -7.93 -7.60 7.90
C ASN A 161 -7.79 -9.01 7.30
N GLU A 162 -7.48 -10.03 8.11
CA GLU A 162 -7.50 -11.43 7.68
C GLU A 162 -8.92 -11.89 7.34
N LYS A 163 -9.91 -11.57 8.19
CA LYS A 163 -11.33 -11.81 7.93
C LYS A 163 -11.77 -11.21 6.59
N ALA A 164 -11.38 -9.97 6.30
CA ALA A 164 -11.64 -9.34 5.01
C ALA A 164 -11.03 -10.14 3.84
N LEU A 165 -9.77 -10.55 3.94
CA LEU A 165 -9.11 -11.36 2.91
C LEU A 165 -9.82 -12.70 2.67
N ARG A 166 -10.25 -13.37 3.74
CA ARG A 166 -11.00 -14.62 3.65
C ARG A 166 -12.27 -14.44 2.83
N TYR A 167 -13.07 -13.41 3.11
CA TYR A 167 -14.33 -13.18 2.39
C TYR A 167 -14.15 -12.58 0.99
N MET A 168 -13.05 -11.87 0.72
CA MET A 168 -12.65 -11.54 -0.66
C MET A 168 -12.43 -12.81 -1.50
N LYS A 169 -11.87 -13.87 -0.91
CA LYS A 169 -11.65 -15.16 -1.58
C LYS A 169 -12.94 -15.95 -1.78
N VAL A 170 -13.89 -15.85 -0.84
CA VAL A 170 -15.25 -16.39 -1.00
C VAL A 170 -15.93 -15.70 -2.19
N ALA A 171 -15.93 -14.37 -2.25
CA ALA A 171 -16.51 -13.61 -3.36
C ALA A 171 -15.89 -14.01 -4.71
N GLU A 172 -14.56 -14.15 -4.78
CA GLU A 172 -13.87 -14.63 -5.97
C GLU A 172 -14.26 -16.07 -6.37
N THR A 173 -14.59 -16.92 -5.41
CA THR A 173 -15.01 -18.30 -5.64
C THR A 173 -16.44 -18.37 -6.17
N GLU A 174 -17.33 -17.55 -5.60
CA GLU A 174 -18.73 -17.45 -6.03
C GLU A 174 -18.90 -16.66 -7.34
N GLY A 175 -17.91 -15.84 -7.72
CA GLY A 175 -17.97 -15.01 -8.93
C GLY A 175 -18.77 -13.72 -8.75
N ILE A 176 -19.04 -13.31 -7.52
CA ILE A 176 -19.82 -12.10 -7.20
C ILE A 176 -18.91 -10.88 -6.98
N PRO A 177 -19.36 -9.65 -7.32
CA PRO A 177 -18.58 -8.45 -7.11
C PRO A 177 -18.44 -8.10 -5.62
N ILE A 178 -17.43 -7.29 -5.31
CA ILE A 178 -17.14 -6.82 -3.95
C ILE A 178 -17.39 -5.33 -3.85
N HIS A 179 -18.18 -4.93 -2.85
CA HIS A 179 -18.47 -3.55 -2.47
C HIS A 179 -17.72 -3.22 -1.18
N PHE A 180 -16.71 -2.35 -1.29
CA PHE A 180 -15.88 -1.92 -0.18
C PHE A 180 -16.34 -0.59 0.43
N TYR A 181 -16.35 -0.50 1.76
CA TYR A 181 -16.64 0.74 2.48
C TYR A 181 -15.50 1.09 3.42
N ILE A 182 -14.79 2.16 3.08
CA ILE A 182 -13.52 2.53 3.71
C ILE A 182 -13.76 3.64 4.73
N PHE A 183 -14.00 3.24 5.99
CA PHE A 183 -14.36 4.10 7.12
C PHE A 183 -13.40 3.87 8.30
N THR A 184 -12.14 4.26 8.12
CA THR A 184 -11.09 3.99 9.08
C THR A 184 -10.14 5.17 9.29
N PRO A 185 -9.81 5.54 10.54
CA PRO A 185 -8.79 6.55 10.82
C PRO A 185 -7.37 6.02 10.59
N GLY A 186 -7.19 4.70 10.49
CA GLY A 186 -5.91 4.02 10.34
C GLY A 186 -5.99 2.55 10.77
N SER A 187 -4.91 1.80 10.63
CA SER A 187 -4.87 0.41 11.13
C SER A 187 -4.51 0.39 12.61
N TYR A 188 -5.06 -0.57 13.36
CA TYR A 188 -4.62 -0.82 14.73
C TYR A 188 -3.16 -1.30 14.72
N PRO A 189 -2.22 -0.62 15.40
CA PRO A 189 -0.79 -0.77 15.14
C PRO A 189 -0.16 -1.88 16.00
N VAL A 190 -0.66 -3.10 15.88
CA VAL A 190 -0.15 -4.30 16.59
C VAL A 190 0.78 -5.12 15.70
N GLU A 191 1.86 -5.63 16.29
CA GLU A 191 2.85 -6.49 15.62
C GLU A 191 2.72 -7.97 16.00
N GLU A 192 1.85 -8.34 16.94
CA GLU A 192 1.55 -9.73 17.24
C GLU A 192 1.04 -10.44 15.98
N TYR A 193 1.46 -11.71 15.78
CA TYR A 193 1.10 -12.46 14.57
C TYR A 193 -0.42 -12.47 14.40
N PRO A 194 -0.97 -12.08 13.23
CA PRO A 194 -0.29 -11.99 11.93
C PRO A 194 0.50 -10.71 11.63
N GLY A 195 0.39 -9.67 12.46
CA GLY A 195 1.05 -8.37 12.31
C GLY A 195 0.29 -7.43 11.36
N ALA A 196 0.13 -6.16 11.76
CA ALA A 196 -0.63 -5.17 10.98
C ALA A 196 -0.05 -4.96 9.58
N ALA A 197 1.26 -4.69 9.47
CA ALA A 197 1.90 -4.49 8.17
C ALA A 197 1.78 -5.73 7.27
N GLN A 198 2.02 -6.91 7.83
CA GLN A 198 2.05 -8.16 7.08
C GLN A 198 0.67 -8.49 6.55
N GLN A 199 -0.39 -8.29 7.34
CA GLN A 199 -1.74 -8.56 6.87
C GLN A 199 -2.22 -7.54 5.83
N ILE A 200 -1.93 -6.25 6.01
CA ILE A 200 -2.22 -5.23 4.98
C ILE A 200 -1.52 -5.59 3.67
N ALA A 201 -0.24 -5.99 3.73
CA ALA A 201 0.52 -6.39 2.54
C ALA A 201 -0.11 -7.61 1.84
N ARG A 202 -0.57 -8.62 2.59
CA ARG A 202 -1.28 -9.79 2.05
C ARG A 202 -2.58 -9.39 1.37
N ASN A 203 -3.36 -8.49 1.96
CA ASN A 203 -4.62 -8.03 1.39
C ASN A 203 -4.39 -7.29 0.06
N ILE A 204 -3.49 -6.30 0.03
CA ILE A 204 -3.17 -5.55 -1.20
C ILE A 204 -2.66 -6.51 -2.29
N TYR A 205 -1.79 -7.45 -1.93
CA TYR A 205 -1.25 -8.45 -2.86
C TYR A 205 -2.33 -9.40 -3.42
N ALA A 206 -3.34 -9.75 -2.61
CA ALA A 206 -4.47 -10.55 -3.07
C ALA A 206 -5.40 -9.75 -4.00
N MET A 207 -5.79 -8.54 -3.59
CA MET A 207 -6.68 -7.64 -4.35
C MET A 207 -6.12 -7.34 -5.75
N ALA A 208 -4.80 -7.27 -5.90
CA ALA A 208 -4.15 -7.05 -7.19
C ALA A 208 -4.55 -8.08 -8.27
N LYS A 209 -4.95 -9.30 -7.90
CA LYS A 209 -5.34 -10.37 -8.84
C LYS A 209 -6.71 -11.02 -8.59
N LEU A 210 -7.58 -10.44 -7.74
CA LEU A 210 -8.94 -10.94 -7.58
C LEU A 210 -9.72 -10.93 -8.91
N ARG A 211 -10.39 -12.03 -9.24
CA ARG A 211 -11.04 -12.20 -10.56
C ARG A 211 -12.43 -11.57 -10.68
N VAL A 212 -12.90 -10.90 -9.64
CA VAL A 212 -14.23 -10.26 -9.58
C VAL A 212 -14.13 -8.73 -9.62
N PRO A 213 -15.18 -8.02 -10.06
CA PRO A 213 -15.24 -6.56 -9.99
C PRO A 213 -15.16 -6.06 -8.54
N MET A 214 -14.39 -5.00 -8.30
CA MET A 214 -14.28 -4.36 -6.99
C MET A 214 -14.61 -2.88 -7.08
N VAL A 215 -15.55 -2.41 -6.25
CA VAL A 215 -15.95 -1.00 -6.15
C VAL A 215 -15.83 -0.55 -4.70
N SER A 216 -15.42 0.68 -4.44
CA SER A 216 -15.29 1.19 -3.07
C SER A 216 -15.87 2.58 -2.88
N ILE A 217 -16.37 2.88 -1.67
CA ILE A 217 -16.70 4.23 -1.18
C ILE A 217 -15.78 4.57 -0.01
N ILE A 218 -15.22 5.77 -0.02
CA ILE A 218 -14.42 6.33 1.08
C ILE A 218 -15.23 7.40 1.80
N SER A 219 -15.41 7.27 3.12
CA SER A 219 -15.84 8.36 4.02
C SER A 219 -14.66 8.80 4.86
N GLU A 220 -13.94 7.85 5.47
CA GLU A 220 -12.74 8.09 6.25
C GLU A 220 -11.61 7.19 5.77
N GLY A 221 -10.61 7.77 5.10
CA GLY A 221 -9.48 7.05 4.52
C GLY A 221 -8.17 7.32 5.24
N GLY A 222 -7.85 6.53 6.26
CA GLY A 222 -6.59 6.62 7.01
C GLY A 222 -5.46 5.74 6.47
N SER A 223 -4.55 6.31 5.68
CA SER A 223 -3.23 5.74 5.35
C SER A 223 -3.27 4.26 4.91
N GLY A 224 -2.39 3.42 5.46
CA GLY A 224 -2.34 1.98 5.18
C GLY A 224 -3.56 1.19 5.65
N GLY A 225 -4.33 1.70 6.64
CA GLY A 225 -5.59 1.07 7.08
C GLY A 225 -6.65 1.14 5.97
N ALA A 226 -6.73 2.28 5.28
CA ALA A 226 -7.60 2.42 4.12
C ALA A 226 -7.18 1.49 2.96
N GLU A 227 -5.88 1.39 2.68
CA GLU A 227 -5.36 0.53 1.61
C GLU A 227 -5.50 -0.97 1.90
N ALA A 228 -5.75 -1.38 3.16
CA ALA A 228 -6.01 -2.77 3.51
C ALA A 228 -7.20 -3.38 2.75
N ILE A 229 -8.18 -2.55 2.36
CA ILE A 229 -9.33 -2.93 1.51
C ILE A 229 -9.58 -1.91 0.37
N GLY A 230 -8.61 -1.01 0.13
CA GLY A 230 -8.77 0.16 -0.74
C GLY A 230 -8.43 -0.03 -2.22
N LEU A 231 -7.87 -1.19 -2.58
CA LEU A 231 -7.52 -1.49 -3.97
C LEU A 231 -8.78 -1.94 -4.73
N SER A 232 -9.37 -1.05 -5.54
CA SER A 232 -10.60 -1.31 -6.29
C SER A 232 -10.55 -0.82 -7.75
N ASP A 233 -11.38 -1.42 -8.59
CA ASP A 233 -11.50 -1.09 -10.01
C ASP A 233 -12.16 0.28 -10.21
N TYR A 234 -13.04 0.69 -9.29
CA TYR A 234 -13.67 2.02 -9.26
C TYR A 234 -13.78 2.53 -7.82
N ARG A 235 -13.21 3.72 -7.55
CA ARG A 235 -13.14 4.36 -6.24
C ARG A 235 -14.03 5.58 -6.20
N MET A 236 -14.97 5.61 -5.27
CA MET A 236 -15.81 6.76 -4.98
C MET A 236 -15.49 7.30 -3.59
N MET A 237 -15.88 8.54 -3.35
CA MET A 237 -15.67 9.22 -2.08
C MET A 237 -16.84 10.12 -1.75
N ALA A 238 -17.29 10.12 -0.51
CA ALA A 238 -18.32 11.05 -0.04
C ALA A 238 -17.77 12.50 -0.07
N SER A 239 -18.58 13.51 -0.38
CA SER A 239 -18.12 14.90 -0.59
C SER A 239 -17.43 15.53 0.61
N HIS A 240 -17.85 15.16 1.82
CA HIS A 240 -17.26 15.61 3.09
C HIS A 240 -16.23 14.61 3.62
N GLY A 241 -16.14 13.44 3.01
CA GLY A 241 -15.13 12.44 3.30
C GLY A 241 -13.71 12.97 3.16
N TYR A 242 -12.76 12.30 3.81
CA TYR A 242 -11.33 12.53 3.61
C TYR A 242 -10.57 11.26 3.27
N TYR A 243 -9.49 11.40 2.50
CA TYR A 243 -8.51 10.35 2.25
C TYR A 243 -7.12 10.97 2.39
N SER A 244 -6.27 10.40 3.26
CA SER A 244 -4.98 10.97 3.61
C SER A 244 -3.91 9.92 3.92
N VAL A 245 -2.65 10.31 3.79
CA VAL A 245 -1.44 9.54 4.14
C VAL A 245 -1.19 9.40 5.63
N ILE A 246 -1.71 10.35 6.41
CA ILE A 246 -1.59 10.41 7.85
C ILE A 246 -2.73 11.30 8.37
N SER A 247 -3.09 11.16 9.64
CA SER A 247 -3.99 12.11 10.27
C SER A 247 -3.38 13.53 10.30
N PRO A 248 -4.20 14.59 10.24
CA PRO A 248 -3.71 15.97 10.39
C PRO A 248 -2.87 16.17 11.66
N GLU A 249 -3.27 15.54 12.75
CA GLU A 249 -2.57 15.57 14.04
C GLU A 249 -1.19 14.91 13.95
N GLY A 250 -1.11 13.74 13.30
CA GLY A 250 0.15 13.03 13.08
C GLY A 250 1.11 13.80 12.16
N ALA A 251 0.58 14.43 11.10
CA ALA A 251 1.38 15.31 10.24
C ALA A 251 1.95 16.50 11.02
N ALA A 252 1.11 17.14 11.85
CA ALA A 252 1.50 18.29 12.65
C ALA A 252 2.53 17.91 13.74
N ALA A 253 2.41 16.73 14.36
CA ALA A 253 3.41 16.21 15.28
C ALA A 253 4.78 16.02 14.62
N ILE A 254 4.81 15.46 13.40
CA ILE A 254 6.04 15.24 12.63
C ILE A 254 6.66 16.56 12.16
N GLU A 255 5.87 17.45 11.56
CA GLU A 255 6.38 18.70 11.00
C GLU A 255 6.77 19.70 12.10
N GLY A 256 6.03 19.73 13.20
CA GLY A 256 6.35 20.53 14.38
C GLY A 256 7.46 19.95 15.26
N ARG A 257 7.95 18.74 14.95
CA ARG A 257 8.92 17.98 15.77
C ARG A 257 8.51 17.95 17.25
N VAL A 258 7.22 17.81 17.49
CA VAL A 258 6.63 17.85 18.82
C VAL A 258 7.10 16.61 19.57
N GLY A 259 7.73 16.75 20.73
CA GLY A 259 8.20 15.63 21.55
C GLY A 259 7.05 14.79 22.12
N GLU A 260 7.37 13.60 22.63
CA GLU A 260 6.40 12.72 23.28
C GLU A 260 5.72 13.42 24.48
N GLY A 261 4.41 13.22 24.64
CA GLY A 261 3.61 13.82 25.71
C GLY A 261 3.28 15.32 25.55
N LYS A 262 3.77 15.99 24.51
CA LYS A 262 3.46 17.40 24.24
C LYS A 262 2.26 17.54 23.30
N LYS A 263 1.36 18.47 23.63
CA LYS A 263 0.19 18.80 22.79
C LYS A 263 0.64 19.51 21.52
N VAL A 264 0.09 19.08 20.39
CA VAL A 264 0.35 19.72 19.08
C VAL A 264 -0.45 21.03 18.99
N PRO A 265 0.15 22.15 18.55
CA PRO A 265 -0.57 23.41 18.36
C PRO A 265 -1.73 23.26 17.36
N ARG A 266 -2.91 23.81 17.70
CA ARG A 266 -4.12 23.73 16.86
C ARG A 266 -3.92 24.31 15.47
N GLU A 267 -3.33 25.51 15.39
CA GLU A 267 -3.03 26.17 14.12
C GLU A 267 -2.17 25.30 13.19
N LEU A 268 -1.22 24.54 13.76
CA LEU A 268 -0.38 23.64 12.98
C LEU A 268 -1.17 22.44 12.44
N ILE A 269 -2.16 21.94 13.19
CA ILE A 269 -3.06 20.86 12.73
C ILE A 269 -3.87 21.35 11.54
N GLU A 270 -4.48 22.54 11.61
CA GLU A 270 -5.27 23.10 10.52
C GLU A 270 -4.42 23.34 9.26
N VAL A 271 -3.23 23.92 9.43
CA VAL A 271 -2.27 24.10 8.33
C VAL A 271 -1.84 22.76 7.72
N CYS A 272 -1.69 21.71 8.53
CA CYS A 272 -1.37 20.39 8.01
C CYS A 272 -2.56 19.74 7.30
N ALA A 273 -3.78 19.88 7.81
CA ALA A 273 -5.00 19.38 7.17
C ALA A 273 -5.14 19.96 5.75
N ASP A 274 -4.91 21.26 5.58
CA ASP A 274 -4.91 21.93 4.27
C ASP A 274 -3.80 21.40 3.34
N ARG A 275 -2.56 21.35 3.83
CA ARG A 275 -1.40 20.94 3.02
C ARG A 275 -1.40 19.47 2.62
N LEU A 276 -2.12 18.62 3.37
CA LEU A 276 -2.27 17.21 3.04
C LEU A 276 -3.17 16.98 1.82
N ARG A 277 -3.98 17.99 1.41
CA ARG A 277 -4.90 17.90 0.26
C ARG A 277 -5.80 16.67 0.37
N LEU A 278 -6.45 16.53 1.52
CA LEU A 278 -7.15 15.32 1.95
C LEU A 278 -8.62 15.24 1.49
N THR A 279 -9.17 16.31 0.91
CA THR A 279 -10.62 16.39 0.63
C THR A 279 -11.01 15.53 -0.58
N ALA A 280 -12.32 15.28 -0.76
CA ALA A 280 -12.83 14.57 -1.93
C ALA A 280 -12.47 15.27 -3.26
N LYS A 281 -12.52 16.60 -3.29
CA LYS A 281 -12.13 17.41 -4.45
C LYS A 281 -10.65 17.22 -4.80
N ASP A 282 -9.78 17.35 -3.81
CA ASP A 282 -8.33 17.18 -4.00
C ASP A 282 -8.01 15.78 -4.55
N ASN A 283 -8.63 14.74 -3.99
CA ASN A 283 -8.41 13.36 -4.41
C ASN A 283 -8.93 13.08 -5.82
N LEU A 284 -10.02 13.72 -6.24
CA LEU A 284 -10.52 13.64 -7.61
C LEU A 284 -9.52 14.28 -8.60
N GLU A 285 -9.02 15.48 -8.27
CA GLU A 285 -8.03 16.20 -9.07
C GLU A 285 -6.70 15.42 -9.19
N HIS A 286 -6.30 14.73 -8.12
CA HIS A 286 -5.12 13.86 -8.11
C HIS A 286 -5.32 12.52 -8.84
N GLY A 287 -6.56 12.15 -9.18
CA GLY A 287 -6.90 10.84 -9.75
C GLY A 287 -6.74 9.68 -8.78
N THR A 288 -6.73 9.95 -7.47
CA THR A 288 -6.76 8.93 -6.42
C THR A 288 -8.17 8.41 -6.16
N ILE A 289 -9.20 9.07 -6.67
CA ILE A 289 -10.57 8.56 -6.77
C ILE A 289 -11.13 8.81 -8.17
N ASP A 290 -12.22 8.14 -8.50
CA ASP A 290 -12.87 8.20 -9.82
C ASP A 290 -14.15 9.07 -9.81
N ARG A 291 -14.83 9.24 -8.66
CA ARG A 291 -16.04 10.07 -8.53
C ARG A 291 -16.32 10.50 -7.08
N ILE A 292 -17.02 11.63 -6.93
CA ILE A 292 -17.53 12.13 -5.64
C ILE A 292 -19.03 11.87 -5.54
N ILE A 293 -19.49 11.36 -4.40
CA ILE A 293 -20.91 11.23 -4.05
C ILE A 293 -21.27 12.43 -3.17
N GLN A 294 -22.12 13.33 -3.68
CA GLN A 294 -22.52 14.51 -2.89
C GLN A 294 -23.45 14.11 -1.76
N GLU A 295 -23.12 14.64 -0.58
CA GLU A 295 -23.84 14.52 0.68
C GLU A 295 -24.79 15.72 0.87
N PRO A 296 -25.77 15.62 1.79
CA PRO A 296 -26.49 16.79 2.28
C PRO A 296 -25.55 17.80 2.97
N PRO A 297 -25.99 19.05 3.16
CA PRO A 297 -25.23 20.06 3.90
C PRO A 297 -24.77 19.53 5.26
N LEU A 298 -23.52 19.83 5.61
CA LEU A 298 -22.84 19.38 6.82
C LEU A 298 -22.68 17.85 6.98
N GLY A 299 -22.86 17.09 5.91
CA GLY A 299 -22.61 15.65 5.85
C GLY A 299 -23.83 14.80 6.21
N ALA A 300 -23.90 13.60 5.61
CA ALA A 300 -25.02 12.68 5.84
C ALA A 300 -25.00 12.00 7.22
N HIS A 301 -26.20 11.83 7.77
CA HIS A 301 -26.56 11.11 8.98
C HIS A 301 -27.33 9.81 8.67
N ARG A 302 -27.69 9.06 9.72
CA ARG A 302 -28.39 7.77 9.61
C ARG A 302 -29.82 7.85 9.04
N ASP A 303 -30.46 9.01 9.12
CA ASP A 303 -31.84 9.26 8.68
C ASP A 303 -31.94 9.93 7.31
N ASP A 304 -30.80 10.15 6.64
CA ASP A 304 -30.74 10.70 5.28
C ASP A 304 -31.04 9.64 4.21
N PHE A 305 -32.28 9.15 4.17
CA PHE A 305 -32.72 8.11 3.21
C PHE A 305 -32.45 8.48 1.74
N ALA A 306 -32.52 9.78 1.40
CA ALA A 306 -32.20 10.26 0.05
C ALA A 306 -30.70 10.06 -0.29
N PHE A 307 -29.81 10.22 0.70
CA PHE A 307 -28.38 9.94 0.53
C PHE A 307 -28.13 8.45 0.32
N PHE A 308 -28.78 7.57 1.09
CA PHE A 308 -28.63 6.12 0.90
C PHE A 308 -29.16 5.64 -0.45
N ALA A 309 -30.30 6.17 -0.91
CA ALA A 309 -30.81 5.89 -2.26
C ALA A 309 -29.79 6.30 -3.34
N LYS A 310 -29.11 7.44 -3.15
CA LYS A 310 -28.02 7.88 -4.03
C LYS A 310 -26.81 6.95 -3.97
N VAL A 311 -26.36 6.56 -2.77
CA VAL A 311 -25.26 5.59 -2.58
C VAL A 311 -25.57 4.29 -3.31
N ARG A 312 -26.80 3.76 -3.16
CA ARG A 312 -27.26 2.57 -3.87
C ARG A 312 -27.12 2.71 -5.38
N SER A 313 -27.66 3.79 -5.95
CA SER A 313 -27.59 4.05 -7.39
C SER A 313 -26.14 4.14 -7.89
N GLU A 314 -25.25 4.77 -7.12
CA GLU A 314 -23.84 4.95 -7.48
C GLU A 314 -23.05 3.65 -7.38
N MET A 315 -23.32 2.80 -6.38
CA MET A 315 -22.70 1.47 -6.27
C MET A 315 -23.09 0.58 -7.45
N ILE A 316 -24.37 0.55 -7.81
CA ILE A 316 -24.87 -0.17 -8.99
C ILE A 316 -24.19 0.34 -10.26
N ARG A 317 -24.19 1.66 -10.47
CA ARG A 317 -23.60 2.31 -11.65
C ARG A 317 -22.11 2.04 -11.77
N ALA A 318 -21.38 2.11 -10.66
CA ALA A 318 -19.94 1.85 -10.62
C ALA A 318 -19.63 0.39 -10.97
N THR A 319 -20.37 -0.57 -10.40
CA THR A 319 -20.18 -2.00 -10.70
C THR A 319 -20.51 -2.30 -12.15
N ASP A 320 -21.60 -1.73 -12.69
CA ASP A 320 -21.94 -1.83 -14.11
C ASP A 320 -20.83 -1.26 -15.00
N GLN A 321 -20.28 -0.09 -14.64
CA GLN A 321 -19.18 0.54 -15.39
C GLN A 321 -17.93 -0.35 -15.42
N VAL A 322 -17.56 -0.95 -14.29
CA VAL A 322 -16.42 -1.88 -14.22
C VAL A 322 -16.65 -3.08 -15.12
N VAL A 323 -17.81 -3.73 -15.00
CA VAL A 323 -18.16 -4.90 -15.82
C VAL A 323 -18.17 -4.56 -17.31
N LEU A 324 -18.80 -3.45 -17.70
CA LEU A 324 -18.88 -3.00 -19.10
C LEU A 324 -17.51 -2.68 -19.69
N SER A 325 -16.58 -2.14 -18.89
CA SER A 325 -15.21 -1.88 -19.35
C SER A 325 -14.46 -3.14 -19.81
N THR A 326 -14.91 -4.32 -19.38
CA THR A 326 -14.34 -5.63 -19.78
C THR A 326 -14.97 -6.19 -21.06
N LYS A 327 -16.15 -5.71 -21.44
CA LYS A 327 -16.90 -6.17 -22.62
C LYS A 327 -16.25 -5.65 -23.92
N SER A 328 -16.65 -6.18 -25.07
CA SER A 328 -16.13 -5.73 -26.37
C SER A 328 -16.54 -4.28 -26.68
N PHE A 329 -15.77 -3.63 -27.56
CA PHE A 329 -16.01 -2.24 -27.98
C PHE A 329 -17.42 -2.00 -28.55
N SER A 330 -18.02 -3.02 -29.20
CA SER A 330 -19.40 -2.97 -29.69
C SER A 330 -20.44 -2.84 -28.57
N ALA A 331 -20.30 -3.63 -27.49
CA ALA A 331 -21.20 -3.61 -26.35
C ALA A 331 -21.09 -2.29 -25.56
N LEU A 332 -19.86 -1.79 -25.41
CA LEU A 332 -19.58 -0.52 -24.71
C LEU A 332 -20.18 0.68 -25.46
N ARG A 333 -20.04 0.71 -26.79
CA ARG A 333 -20.63 1.76 -27.64
C ARG A 333 -22.15 1.76 -27.61
N SER A 334 -22.78 0.58 -27.61
CA SER A 334 -24.23 0.46 -27.44
C SER A 334 -24.69 0.99 -26.07
N TYR A 335 -23.97 0.67 -24.99
CA TYR A 335 -24.27 1.20 -23.66
C TYR A 335 -24.13 2.72 -23.59
N GLU A 336 -23.04 3.30 -24.08
CA GLU A 336 -22.83 4.76 -24.07
C GLU A 336 -23.91 5.52 -24.86
N LEU A 337 -24.33 4.98 -26.01
CA LEU A 337 -25.42 5.55 -26.81
C LEU A 337 -26.75 5.54 -26.06
N MET A 338 -27.03 4.48 -25.29
CA MET A 338 -28.25 4.40 -24.48
C MET A 338 -28.17 5.26 -23.22
N ARG A 339 -27.00 5.34 -22.57
CA ARG A 339 -26.77 6.26 -21.44
C ARG A 339 -26.97 7.71 -21.84
N LYS A 340 -26.50 8.12 -23.02
CA LYS A 340 -26.73 9.48 -23.54
C LYS A 340 -28.21 9.78 -23.87
N LYS A 341 -29.04 8.74 -24.09
CA LYS A 341 -30.49 8.89 -24.26
C LYS A 341 -31.24 9.02 -22.94
N SER A 342 -30.69 8.47 -21.84
CA SER A 342 -31.14 8.74 -20.48
C SER A 342 -30.86 10.20 -20.13
N LYS A 343 -31.90 11.05 -20.04
CA LYS A 343 -31.75 12.50 -19.84
C LYS A 343 -31.41 12.90 -18.40
N SER A 344 -31.46 11.96 -17.45
CA SER A 344 -31.25 12.18 -16.01
C SER A 344 -30.07 11.35 -15.48
N GLU A 345 -29.21 11.93 -14.63
CA GLU A 345 -28.16 11.21 -13.88
C GLU A 345 -28.74 10.35 -12.73
N SER A 346 -30.01 10.58 -12.33
CA SER A 346 -30.66 9.92 -11.19
C SER A 346 -31.62 8.80 -11.57
N GLU A 347 -31.88 8.54 -12.85
CA GLU A 347 -32.69 7.39 -13.28
C GLU A 347 -31.81 6.13 -13.41
N GLU A 348 -32.15 5.08 -12.67
CA GLU A 348 -31.55 3.75 -12.84
C GLU A 348 -31.67 3.34 -14.31
N LEU A 349 -30.54 3.03 -14.95
CA LEU A 349 -30.52 2.56 -16.33
C LEU A 349 -31.42 1.33 -16.44
N GLN A 350 -32.45 1.39 -17.29
CA GLN A 350 -33.35 0.25 -17.58
C GLN A 350 -32.69 -0.83 -18.44
N ILE A 351 -31.45 -1.19 -18.11
CA ILE A 351 -30.63 -2.18 -18.81
C ILE A 351 -30.08 -3.15 -17.78
N GLN A 352 -30.28 -4.45 -18.03
CA GLN A 352 -29.70 -5.48 -17.20
C GLN A 352 -28.24 -5.68 -17.61
N VAL A 353 -27.32 -5.45 -16.67
CA VAL A 353 -25.90 -5.79 -16.82
C VAL A 353 -25.62 -7.00 -15.92
N PRO A 354 -25.47 -8.22 -16.47
CA PRO A 354 -25.06 -9.36 -15.67
C PRO A 354 -23.63 -9.12 -15.17
N TRP A 355 -23.42 -9.29 -13.87
CA TRP A 355 -22.12 -9.07 -13.22
C TRP A 355 -21.15 -10.24 -13.34
N ASP A 356 -21.62 -11.38 -13.85
CA ASP A 356 -20.78 -12.52 -14.18
C ASP A 356 -19.80 -12.19 -15.30
N LEU A 357 -18.55 -12.61 -15.10
CA LEU A 357 -17.47 -12.41 -16.07
C LEU A 357 -17.01 -13.74 -16.66
N SER A 358 -16.94 -13.78 -17.99
CA SER A 358 -16.26 -14.86 -18.71
C SER A 358 -14.74 -14.81 -18.47
N ARG A 359 -14.03 -15.90 -18.79
CA ARG A 359 -12.56 -15.98 -18.63
C ARG A 359 -11.80 -14.87 -19.37
N ASP A 360 -12.28 -14.46 -20.54
CA ASP A 360 -11.65 -13.39 -21.31
C ASP A 360 -11.92 -12.00 -20.73
N GLU A 361 -13.11 -11.79 -20.17
CA GLU A 361 -13.48 -10.56 -19.46
C GLU A 361 -12.68 -10.43 -18.17
N ILE A 362 -12.50 -11.52 -17.41
CA ILE A 362 -11.60 -11.57 -16.24
C ILE A 362 -10.18 -11.17 -16.64
N ARG A 363 -9.65 -11.70 -17.75
CA ARG A 363 -8.31 -11.33 -18.24
C ARG A 363 -8.22 -9.84 -18.57
N ARG A 364 -9.27 -9.25 -19.15
CA ARG A 364 -9.34 -7.82 -19.45
C ARG A 364 -9.45 -6.99 -18.17
N LEU A 365 -10.27 -7.40 -17.21
CA LEU A 365 -10.40 -6.76 -15.89
C LEU A 365 -9.04 -6.63 -15.20
N LEU A 366 -8.32 -7.76 -15.08
CA LEU A 366 -7.00 -7.79 -14.46
C LEU A 366 -6.00 -6.87 -15.19
N LYS A 367 -6.06 -6.80 -16.52
CA LYS A 367 -5.22 -5.91 -17.32
C LYS A 367 -5.57 -4.44 -17.11
N LEU A 368 -6.86 -4.09 -17.03
CA LEU A 368 -7.32 -2.73 -16.77
C LEU A 368 -6.92 -2.28 -15.36
N ARG A 369 -7.10 -3.14 -14.36
CA ARG A 369 -6.66 -2.89 -12.98
C ARG A 369 -5.16 -2.65 -12.89
N SER A 370 -4.36 -3.53 -13.49
CA SER A 370 -2.90 -3.39 -13.55
C SER A 370 -2.50 -2.06 -14.20
N LYS A 371 -3.15 -1.70 -15.33
CA LYS A 371 -2.92 -0.41 -16.00
C LYS A 371 -3.29 0.78 -15.11
N LYS A 372 -4.44 0.75 -14.42
CA LYS A 372 -4.91 1.79 -13.50
C LYS A 372 -3.86 2.06 -12.44
N TYR A 373 -3.49 1.04 -11.66
CA TYR A 373 -2.59 1.22 -10.52
C TYR A 373 -1.14 1.55 -10.90
N LEU A 374 -0.62 0.99 -12.00
CA LEU A 374 0.72 1.35 -12.50
C LEU A 374 0.80 2.77 -13.08
N SER A 375 -0.34 3.39 -13.37
CA SER A 375 -0.42 4.77 -13.87
C SER A 375 -0.60 5.83 -12.78
N LEU A 376 -0.93 5.44 -11.54
CA LEU A 376 -1.16 6.38 -10.44
C LEU A 376 0.08 7.20 -10.11
N ALA A 377 -0.18 8.46 -9.70
CA ALA A 377 0.79 9.43 -9.19
C ALA A 377 1.98 9.71 -10.12
N ARG A 378 1.82 9.56 -11.44
CA ARG A 378 2.87 9.92 -12.42
C ARG A 378 3.12 11.43 -12.52
N ASN A 379 2.17 12.23 -12.05
CA ASN A 379 2.30 13.68 -11.86
C ASN A 379 3.11 14.05 -10.59
N GLY A 380 3.40 13.08 -9.70
CA GLY A 380 4.04 13.33 -8.41
C GLY A 380 5.56 13.54 -8.45
N PHE A 381 6.20 13.37 -9.60
CA PHE A 381 7.65 13.48 -9.76
C PHE A 381 8.02 14.21 -11.04
N THR A 382 9.27 14.66 -11.14
CA THR A 382 9.81 15.29 -12.34
C THR A 382 10.84 14.40 -13.01
N GLY A 383 11.00 14.56 -14.33
CA GLY A 383 11.89 13.74 -15.14
C GLY A 383 11.16 12.80 -16.08
N ARG A 384 11.92 12.23 -17.02
CA ARG A 384 11.37 11.41 -18.10
C ARG A 384 11.25 9.95 -17.64
N ILE A 385 10.16 9.28 -17.98
CA ILE A 385 10.05 7.83 -17.85
C ILE A 385 10.83 7.20 -19.02
N ASP A 386 11.76 6.29 -18.76
CA ASP A 386 12.61 5.69 -19.81
C ASP A 386 11.81 4.95 -20.90
N SER A 387 10.56 4.56 -20.60
CA SER A 387 9.61 3.95 -21.54
C SER A 387 8.92 4.95 -22.48
N ALA A 388 9.04 6.26 -22.25
CA ALA A 388 8.16 7.25 -22.87
C ALA A 388 8.59 7.78 -24.25
N GLU A 389 9.80 7.52 -24.78
CA GLU A 389 10.09 7.98 -26.16
C GLU A 389 11.26 7.33 -26.92
N GLY A 390 11.03 7.23 -28.24
CA GLY A 390 11.94 6.80 -29.31
C GLY A 390 11.47 5.51 -29.99
N SER A 391 11.03 5.58 -31.26
CA SER A 391 10.70 4.39 -32.07
C SER A 391 11.80 3.34 -32.02
N GLY A 392 13.07 3.77 -31.98
CA GLY A 392 14.24 2.90 -31.82
C GLY A 392 14.38 2.23 -30.44
N LYS A 393 14.06 2.92 -29.34
CA LYS A 393 14.06 2.31 -27.99
C LYS A 393 12.88 1.36 -27.79
N GLN A 394 11.70 1.68 -28.34
CA GLN A 394 10.58 0.74 -28.37
C GLN A 394 10.91 -0.49 -29.22
N LEU A 395 11.59 -0.31 -30.36
CA LEU A 395 12.10 -1.43 -31.14
C LEU A 395 13.09 -2.26 -30.33
N ALA A 396 14.03 -1.62 -29.61
CA ALA A 396 14.99 -2.29 -28.75
C ALA A 396 14.31 -3.05 -27.61
N ILE A 397 13.28 -2.48 -26.97
CA ILE A 397 12.49 -3.15 -25.92
C ILE A 397 11.71 -4.33 -26.51
N LYS A 398 11.11 -4.18 -27.69
CA LYS A 398 10.39 -5.26 -28.38
C LYS A 398 11.35 -6.37 -28.82
N ALA A 399 12.50 -6.02 -29.38
CA ALA A 399 13.56 -6.95 -29.77
C ALA A 399 14.16 -7.66 -28.55
N GLU A 400 14.39 -6.94 -27.46
CA GLU A 400 14.84 -7.49 -26.19
C GLU A 400 13.80 -8.46 -25.61
N LYS A 401 12.52 -8.06 -25.60
CA LYS A 401 11.42 -8.94 -25.16
C LYS A 401 11.35 -10.19 -26.03
N LEU A 402 11.43 -10.04 -27.35
CA LEU A 402 11.44 -11.17 -28.29
C LEU A 402 12.65 -12.07 -28.03
N TYR A 403 13.83 -11.50 -27.84
CA TYR A 403 15.06 -12.23 -27.52
C TYR A 403 14.93 -13.04 -26.24
N TYR A 404 14.47 -12.44 -25.14
CA TYR A 404 14.31 -13.12 -23.86
C TYR A 404 13.18 -14.16 -23.92
N THR A 405 12.08 -13.88 -24.61
CA THR A 405 11.01 -14.86 -24.84
C THR A 405 11.50 -16.04 -25.68
N LEU A 406 12.22 -15.81 -26.78
CA LEU A 406 12.81 -16.90 -27.58
C LEU A 406 13.83 -17.71 -26.77
N ARG A 407 14.73 -17.04 -26.05
CA ARG A 407 15.81 -17.69 -25.30
C ARG A 407 15.30 -18.48 -24.09
N TYR A 408 14.35 -17.93 -23.33
CA TYR A 408 13.90 -18.53 -22.07
C TYR A 408 12.56 -19.27 -22.20
N ASP A 409 11.57 -18.68 -22.88
CA ASP A 409 10.24 -19.27 -22.94
C ASP A 409 10.13 -20.37 -24.02
N ILE A 410 10.97 -20.34 -25.07
CA ILE A 410 10.99 -21.36 -26.14
C ILE A 410 12.21 -22.28 -26.01
N LEU A 411 13.43 -21.77 -26.15
CA LEU A 411 14.65 -22.61 -26.16
C LEU A 411 14.86 -23.34 -24.83
N LYS A 412 14.76 -22.62 -23.71
CA LYS A 412 14.98 -23.21 -22.38
C LYS A 412 13.82 -24.09 -21.92
N SER A 413 12.58 -23.79 -22.31
CA SER A 413 11.42 -24.65 -22.01
C SER A 413 11.51 -25.98 -22.76
N HIS A 414 11.91 -25.97 -24.04
CA HIS A 414 12.20 -27.19 -24.80
C HIS A 414 13.37 -27.96 -24.21
N GLN A 415 14.46 -27.30 -23.79
CA GLN A 415 15.56 -27.98 -23.09
C GLN A 415 15.10 -28.59 -21.75
N ARG A 416 14.23 -27.93 -20.99
CA ARG A 416 13.65 -28.46 -19.75
C ARG A 416 12.70 -29.63 -20.01
N GLN A 417 11.86 -29.57 -21.05
CA GLN A 417 11.01 -30.69 -21.46
C GLN A 417 11.85 -31.88 -21.92
N VAL A 418 12.87 -31.66 -22.74
CA VAL A 418 13.79 -32.71 -23.19
C VAL A 418 14.54 -33.31 -22.01
N ARG A 419 15.06 -32.49 -21.09
CA ARG A 419 15.70 -32.99 -19.85
C ARG A 419 14.71 -33.76 -18.98
N LYS A 420 13.49 -33.27 -18.79
CA LYS A 420 12.46 -33.94 -18.00
C LYS A 420 12.08 -35.28 -18.63
N VAL A 421 11.88 -35.34 -19.95
CA VAL A 421 11.69 -36.60 -20.69
C VAL A 421 12.89 -37.51 -20.52
N ILE A 422 14.12 -37.01 -20.63
CA ILE A 422 15.33 -37.82 -20.39
C ILE A 422 15.39 -38.32 -18.95
N THR A 423 15.05 -37.50 -17.96
CA THR A 423 15.06 -37.88 -16.54
C THR A 423 13.95 -38.89 -16.22
N ASP A 424 12.73 -38.65 -16.68
CA ASP A 424 11.57 -39.51 -16.49
C ASP A 424 11.78 -40.86 -17.22
N VAL A 425 12.33 -40.84 -18.44
CA VAL A 425 12.71 -42.03 -19.21
C VAL A 425 13.93 -42.75 -18.60
N SER A 426 14.89 -42.01 -18.01
CA SER A 426 16.01 -42.62 -17.28
C SER A 426 15.60 -43.27 -15.95
N GLY A 427 14.49 -42.81 -15.36
CA GLY A 427 13.87 -43.37 -14.17
C GLY A 427 13.03 -44.62 -14.45
N GLU A 428 12.44 -44.74 -15.64
CA GLU A 428 11.51 -45.84 -15.97
C GLU A 428 12.00 -46.87 -17.00
N SER A 429 13.08 -46.66 -17.76
CA SER A 429 13.68 -47.74 -18.57
C SER A 429 15.02 -47.35 -19.20
N SER A 430 16.11 -47.82 -18.62
CA SER A 430 17.39 -47.87 -19.33
C SER A 430 17.32 -48.94 -20.43
N VAL A 431 17.79 -48.58 -21.64
CA VAL A 431 18.29 -49.42 -22.74
C VAL A 431 17.63 -49.20 -24.13
N MET A 432 16.35 -48.84 -24.27
CA MET A 432 15.71 -48.97 -25.61
C MET A 432 15.42 -47.69 -26.44
N PHE A 433 16.06 -46.53 -26.22
CA PHE A 433 15.75 -45.34 -27.05
C PHE A 433 16.91 -44.46 -27.49
N LYS A 434 18.10 -45.04 -27.70
CA LYS A 434 19.23 -44.31 -28.31
C LYS A 434 18.93 -43.85 -29.75
N LYS A 435 18.09 -44.58 -30.50
CA LYS A 435 17.74 -44.27 -31.91
C LYS A 435 16.73 -43.14 -32.13
N ILE A 436 15.97 -42.73 -31.10
CA ILE A 436 14.98 -41.64 -31.24
C ILE A 436 15.60 -40.26 -30.97
N ILE A 437 16.74 -40.20 -30.27
CA ILE A 437 17.36 -38.94 -29.83
C ILE A 437 18.37 -38.40 -30.87
N ASP A 438 18.83 -39.23 -31.79
CA ASP A 438 19.83 -38.86 -32.82
C ASP A 438 19.41 -37.71 -33.77
N PRO A 439 18.13 -37.58 -34.21
CA PRO A 439 17.74 -36.46 -35.08
C PRO A 439 17.80 -35.11 -34.36
N VAL A 440 17.51 -35.09 -33.05
CA VAL A 440 17.46 -33.87 -32.23
C VAL A 440 18.87 -33.39 -31.85
N HIS A 441 19.79 -34.34 -31.64
CA HIS A 441 21.19 -34.03 -31.33
C HIS A 441 21.94 -33.42 -32.53
N SER A 442 21.55 -33.79 -33.75
CA SER A 442 22.03 -33.20 -35.01
C SER A 442 21.64 -31.72 -35.13
N VAL A 443 20.38 -31.39 -34.83
CA VAL A 443 19.87 -30.01 -34.93
C VAL A 443 20.52 -29.10 -33.87
N LEU A 444 20.72 -29.58 -32.64
CA LEU A 444 21.40 -28.84 -31.57
C LEU A 444 22.89 -28.57 -31.89
N ASN A 445 23.59 -29.54 -32.48
CA ASN A 445 24.99 -29.37 -32.88
C ASN A 445 25.17 -28.43 -34.07
N THR A 446 24.18 -28.35 -34.96
CA THR A 446 24.21 -27.41 -36.10
C THR A 446 24.07 -25.95 -35.64
N ILE A 447 23.34 -25.72 -34.54
CA ILE A 447 23.16 -24.38 -33.94
C ILE A 447 24.34 -24.00 -33.02
N SER A 448 25.04 -24.98 -32.44
CA SER A 448 26.18 -24.75 -31.55
C SER A 448 27.52 -24.49 -32.27
N ASN A 449 27.62 -24.71 -33.58
CA ASN A 449 28.88 -24.59 -34.34
C ASN A 449 29.14 -23.17 -34.89
N LYS A 450 29.20 -22.20 -33.98
CA LYS A 450 29.94 -20.93 -34.16
C LYS A 450 30.58 -20.54 -32.83
N GLY A 451 31.64 -21.27 -32.45
CA GLY A 451 32.45 -20.96 -31.27
C GLY A 451 33.71 -21.82 -31.22
N LYS A 452 34.85 -21.18 -31.51
CA LYS A 452 36.26 -21.63 -31.47
C LYS A 452 36.58 -22.99 -30.81
N LYS A 453 37.32 -23.81 -31.57
CA LYS A 453 38.07 -25.00 -31.11
C LYS A 453 39.01 -24.64 -29.95
N ILE A 454 38.90 -25.34 -28.82
CA ILE A 454 39.95 -25.45 -27.81
C ILE A 454 40.37 -26.93 -27.77
N GLY A 455 41.68 -27.18 -27.92
CA GLY A 455 42.27 -28.50 -28.02
C GLY A 455 42.09 -29.34 -26.76
N LYS A 456 41.86 -30.65 -26.95
CA LYS A 456 41.84 -31.66 -25.88
C LYS A 456 43.22 -31.75 -25.24
N ARG A 457 43.31 -31.56 -23.92
CA ARG A 457 44.48 -31.93 -23.12
C ARG A 457 44.14 -33.24 -22.38
N GLN A 458 44.98 -34.25 -22.58
CA GLN A 458 44.89 -35.56 -21.93
C GLN A 458 44.96 -35.42 -20.40
N LEU A 459 44.13 -36.16 -19.67
CA LEU A 459 44.27 -36.36 -18.24
C LEU A 459 45.48 -37.25 -17.96
N SER A 460 46.55 -36.67 -17.46
CA SER A 460 47.58 -37.38 -16.69
C SER A 460 47.31 -37.16 -15.20
N SER A 461 47.23 -38.25 -14.45
CA SER A 461 47.16 -38.29 -13.00
C SER A 461 48.44 -37.72 -12.38
N GLN A 462 48.37 -36.50 -11.86
CA GLN A 462 49.33 -36.00 -10.88
C GLN A 462 48.56 -35.28 -9.77
N SER A 463 48.88 -35.68 -8.55
CA SER A 463 48.45 -35.09 -7.29
C SER A 463 48.81 -33.61 -7.24
N SER A 464 47.86 -32.73 -7.53
CA SER A 464 47.97 -31.30 -7.28
C SER A 464 47.39 -31.00 -5.90
N SER A 465 48.23 -30.43 -5.04
CA SER A 465 47.89 -29.85 -3.74
C SER A 465 46.58 -29.07 -3.77
N PRO A 466 45.81 -29.01 -2.66
CA PRO A 466 44.58 -28.26 -2.63
C PRO A 466 44.88 -26.82 -3.03
N ALA A 467 44.14 -26.30 -4.02
CA ALA A 467 44.14 -24.86 -4.29
C ALA A 467 43.90 -24.12 -2.95
N PRO A 468 44.53 -22.95 -2.73
CA PRO A 468 44.32 -22.22 -1.49
C PRO A 468 42.82 -22.02 -1.32
N ARG A 469 42.27 -22.49 -0.20
CA ARG A 469 40.94 -22.07 0.22
C ARG A 469 41.02 -20.56 0.38
N VAL A 470 40.45 -19.80 -0.56
CA VAL A 470 40.22 -18.38 -0.35
C VAL A 470 39.33 -18.28 0.88
N ASP A 471 39.85 -17.65 1.92
CA ASP A 471 39.16 -17.46 3.18
C ASP A 471 37.85 -16.68 2.91
N PRO A 472 36.67 -17.15 3.36
CA PRO A 472 35.40 -16.45 3.14
C PRO A 472 35.32 -15.04 3.77
N LEU A 473 36.34 -14.66 4.53
CA LEU A 473 36.55 -13.35 5.14
C LEU A 473 37.29 -12.34 4.25
N GLU A 474 37.68 -12.69 3.02
CA GLU A 474 38.11 -11.66 2.06
C GLU A 474 36.88 -10.83 1.64
N LEU A 475 36.49 -9.89 2.53
CA LEU A 475 35.97 -8.60 2.12
C LEU A 475 36.89 -8.16 0.98
N THR A 476 36.40 -8.18 -0.25
CA THR A 476 37.14 -7.64 -1.38
C THR A 476 37.64 -6.28 -0.92
N GLY A 477 38.95 -6.06 -0.89
CA GLY A 477 39.59 -4.86 -0.33
C GLY A 477 39.30 -3.60 -1.16
N THR A 478 38.03 -3.29 -1.38
CA THR A 478 37.54 -2.28 -2.32
C THR A 478 37.02 -1.05 -1.63
N TYR A 479 36.44 -1.16 -0.42
CA TYR A 479 35.88 0.00 0.27
C TYR A 479 35.88 -0.14 1.80
N THR A 480 36.66 0.73 2.44
CA THR A 480 36.70 0.92 3.89
C THR A 480 35.85 2.14 4.26
N SER A 481 35.04 2.00 5.31
CA SER A 481 34.18 3.10 5.76
C SER A 481 35.02 4.32 6.16
N PRO A 482 34.63 5.55 5.77
CA PRO A 482 35.28 6.77 6.27
C PRO A 482 35.27 6.90 7.78
N LEU A 483 34.32 6.23 8.47
CA LEU A 483 34.26 6.19 9.93
C LEU A 483 35.52 5.54 10.53
N ALA A 484 36.15 4.59 9.81
CA ALA A 484 37.38 3.93 10.24
C ALA A 484 38.58 4.89 10.39
N ASN A 485 38.48 6.12 9.88
CA ASN A 485 39.55 7.13 10.06
C ASN A 485 39.46 7.86 11.41
N GLN A 486 38.43 7.60 12.23
CA GLN A 486 38.30 8.23 13.54
C GLN A 486 39.08 7.43 14.59
N ASP A 487 40.16 8.00 15.10
CA ASP A 487 40.94 7.39 16.17
C ASP A 487 40.28 7.62 17.55
N ARG A 488 39.30 6.78 17.87
CA ARG A 488 38.66 6.73 19.19
C ARG A 488 38.04 5.35 19.44
N THR A 489 37.70 5.08 20.69
CA THR A 489 36.92 3.90 21.07
C THR A 489 35.43 4.22 21.14
N ILE A 490 34.60 3.19 20.96
CA ILE A 490 33.15 3.25 21.16
C ILE A 490 32.66 2.04 21.94
N SER A 491 31.80 2.29 22.92
CA SER A 491 31.15 1.23 23.70
C SER A 491 29.95 0.66 22.95
N CYS A 492 29.77 -0.66 23.05
CA CYS A 492 28.59 -1.30 22.48
C CYS A 492 27.31 -0.89 23.23
N PRO A 493 26.18 -0.60 22.55
CA PRO A 493 24.89 -0.40 23.21
C PRO A 493 24.43 -1.58 24.07
N ASN A 494 25.02 -2.76 23.83
CA ASN A 494 24.73 -4.00 24.56
C ASN A 494 25.82 -4.34 25.59
N ALA A 495 26.72 -3.41 25.92
CA ALA A 495 27.84 -3.64 26.84
C ALA A 495 27.35 -4.13 28.20
N ASP A 496 26.36 -3.45 28.80
CA ASP A 496 25.82 -3.80 30.12
C ASP A 496 25.23 -5.22 30.17
N LYS A 497 24.67 -5.68 29.04
CA LYS A 497 23.99 -6.99 28.97
C LYS A 497 24.94 -8.14 28.65
N HIS A 498 25.98 -7.88 27.87
CA HIS A 498 26.85 -8.93 27.31
C HIS A 498 28.33 -8.81 27.70
N GLY A 499 28.69 -7.83 28.54
CA GLY A 499 30.09 -7.57 28.92
C GLY A 499 30.96 -7.22 27.72
N CYS A 500 30.43 -6.45 26.76
CA CYS A 500 31.17 -6.08 25.56
C CYS A 500 32.33 -5.16 25.91
N LYS A 501 33.50 -5.42 25.31
CA LYS A 501 34.66 -4.52 25.40
C LYS A 501 34.42 -3.26 24.57
N ASP A 502 35.10 -2.19 24.95
CA ASP A 502 35.21 -1.01 24.09
C ASP A 502 35.97 -1.37 22.81
N MET A 503 35.43 -0.94 21.67
CA MET A 503 35.95 -1.27 20.35
C MET A 503 36.66 -0.07 19.76
N TRP A 504 37.84 -0.29 19.17
CA TRP A 504 38.53 0.74 18.40
C TRP A 504 37.81 0.93 17.06
N ILE A 505 37.43 2.18 16.75
CA ILE A 505 36.62 2.48 15.56
C ILE A 505 37.30 2.07 14.23
N PRO A 506 38.62 2.25 14.03
CA PRO A 506 39.31 1.79 12.83
C PRO A 506 39.10 0.30 12.56
N ASP A 507 39.26 -0.56 13.56
CA ASP A 507 39.02 -2.00 13.41
C ASP A 507 37.54 -2.31 13.21
N LEU A 508 36.67 -1.68 14.02
CA LEU A 508 35.22 -1.91 13.98
C LEU A 508 34.67 -1.68 12.58
N PHE A 509 34.99 -0.54 11.96
CA PHE A 509 34.45 -0.14 10.67
C PHE A 509 35.34 -0.54 9.47
N GLY A 510 36.62 -0.85 9.72
CA GLY A 510 37.57 -1.28 8.72
C GLY A 510 37.59 -2.78 8.48
N GLU A 511 37.67 -3.58 9.55
CA GLU A 511 37.86 -5.03 9.48
C GLU A 511 36.57 -5.78 9.82
N PHE A 512 35.84 -5.31 10.83
CA PHE A 512 34.67 -6.03 11.34
C PHE A 512 33.34 -5.62 10.70
N ALA A 513 33.36 -4.79 9.64
CA ALA A 513 32.17 -4.33 8.92
C ALA A 513 31.11 -3.66 9.84
N GLY A 514 31.54 -2.97 10.89
CA GLY A 514 30.67 -2.36 11.89
C GLY A 514 29.93 -3.38 12.76
N VAL A 515 30.48 -4.58 12.96
CA VAL A 515 29.90 -5.64 13.80
C VAL A 515 30.71 -5.81 15.07
N CYS A 516 30.05 -5.71 16.22
CA CYS A 516 30.67 -5.98 17.51
C CYS A 516 31.11 -7.45 17.60
N GLU A 517 32.38 -7.69 17.86
CA GLU A 517 32.95 -9.04 17.96
C GLU A 517 32.35 -9.86 19.11
N THR A 518 31.99 -9.22 20.21
CA THR A 518 31.50 -9.91 21.42
C THR A 518 30.04 -10.34 21.29
N CYS A 519 29.12 -9.39 21.04
CA CYS A 519 27.68 -9.67 21.03
C CYS A 519 27.07 -9.77 19.61
N GLY A 520 27.84 -9.44 18.57
CA GLY A 520 27.34 -9.39 17.20
C GLY A 520 26.33 -8.27 16.95
N HIS A 521 26.38 -7.17 17.71
CA HIS A 521 25.58 -5.98 17.40
C HIS A 521 26.10 -5.31 16.13
N HIS A 522 25.19 -4.96 15.23
CA HIS A 522 25.52 -4.28 13.99
C HIS A 522 25.30 -2.79 14.18
N PHE A 523 26.40 -2.03 14.19
CA PHE A 523 26.34 -0.57 14.13
C PHE A 523 25.86 -0.13 12.75
N PRO A 524 25.16 1.02 12.64
CA PRO A 524 24.76 1.57 11.35
C PRO A 524 25.97 1.74 10.43
N MET A 525 25.86 1.24 9.21
CA MET A 525 26.87 1.40 8.15
C MET A 525 26.30 2.25 7.03
N GLU A 526 27.14 2.97 6.32
CA GLU A 526 26.75 3.72 5.14
C GLU A 526 26.33 2.79 3.97
N HIS A 527 25.43 3.28 3.13
CA HIS A 527 24.90 2.49 2.02
C HIS A 527 25.98 2.15 0.96
N GLN A 528 27.02 2.97 0.85
CA GLN A 528 28.18 2.77 -0.03
C GLN A 528 28.94 1.49 0.31
N TRP A 529 29.06 1.17 1.61
CA TRP A 529 29.70 -0.08 2.04
C TRP A 529 29.05 -1.30 1.40
N TYR A 530 27.71 -1.30 1.32
CA TYR A 530 26.96 -2.39 0.70
C TYR A 530 27.12 -2.42 -0.82
N LEU A 531 27.19 -1.26 -1.48
CA LEU A 531 27.40 -1.19 -2.93
C LEU A 531 28.74 -1.84 -3.32
N GLU A 532 29.79 -1.59 -2.55
CA GLU A 532 31.14 -2.04 -2.89
C GLU A 532 31.51 -3.44 -2.36
N ASN A 533 30.87 -3.90 -1.28
CA ASN A 533 31.20 -5.18 -0.63
C ASN A 533 30.19 -6.32 -0.90
N VAL A 534 28.94 -6.03 -1.27
CA VAL A 534 27.93 -7.08 -1.54
C VAL A 534 27.95 -7.54 -3.00
N PHE A 535 28.17 -6.63 -3.95
CA PHE A 535 28.07 -6.90 -5.39
C PHE A 535 29.44 -7.07 -6.05
N ASP A 536 29.46 -7.74 -7.21
CA ASP A 536 30.69 -7.98 -7.96
C ASP A 536 31.31 -6.64 -8.41
N LYS A 537 32.63 -6.50 -8.27
CA LYS A 537 33.37 -5.28 -8.60
C LYS A 537 33.09 -4.83 -10.04
N GLY A 538 32.67 -3.57 -10.21
CA GLY A 538 32.36 -3.00 -11.52
C GLY A 538 31.06 -3.49 -12.19
N SER A 539 30.25 -4.31 -11.50
CA SER A 539 28.98 -4.80 -12.05
C SER A 539 27.84 -3.79 -11.96
N ILE A 540 27.94 -2.80 -11.07
CA ILE A 540 26.88 -1.83 -10.77
C ILE A 540 26.65 -0.89 -11.95
N LYS A 541 25.42 -0.90 -12.49
CA LYS A 541 24.97 0.04 -13.53
C LYS A 541 23.61 0.63 -13.17
N LYS A 542 23.62 1.89 -12.71
CA LYS A 542 22.41 2.63 -12.32
C LYS A 542 21.51 2.91 -13.54
N PHE A 543 20.20 2.87 -13.33
CA PHE A 543 19.18 3.25 -14.32
C PHE A 543 18.08 4.08 -13.62
N ASN A 544 17.17 4.69 -14.39
CA ASN A 544 16.16 5.64 -13.89
C ASN A 544 16.75 6.86 -13.13
N THR A 545 17.98 7.27 -13.45
CA THR A 545 18.67 8.41 -12.81
C THR A 545 18.08 9.78 -13.19
N ASN A 546 17.21 9.80 -14.19
CA ASN A 546 16.44 10.94 -14.65
C ASN A 546 15.19 11.22 -13.79
N ILE A 547 14.65 10.23 -13.08
CA ILE A 547 13.46 10.40 -12.23
C ILE A 547 13.86 11.08 -10.92
N THR A 548 13.18 12.18 -10.61
CA THR A 548 13.55 13.13 -9.57
C THR A 548 12.38 13.38 -8.63
N SER A 549 12.63 13.33 -7.31
CA SER A 549 11.62 13.65 -6.29
C SER A 549 11.18 15.11 -6.39
N GLY A 550 9.87 15.32 -6.42
CA GLY A 550 9.20 16.62 -6.59
C GLY A 550 8.37 17.03 -5.37
N ASN A 551 7.69 18.17 -5.50
CA ASN A 551 6.77 18.71 -4.50
C ASN A 551 5.39 18.92 -5.13
N PRO A 552 4.65 17.85 -5.44
CA PRO A 552 3.41 17.94 -6.22
C PRO A 552 2.29 18.72 -5.52
N LEU A 553 2.30 18.77 -4.18
CA LEU A 553 1.30 19.50 -3.39
C LEU A 553 1.70 20.95 -3.08
N ASN A 554 2.83 21.43 -3.61
CA ASN A 554 3.40 22.74 -3.25
C ASN A 554 3.58 22.93 -1.73
N TYR A 555 3.94 21.86 -1.03
CA TYR A 555 4.15 21.86 0.42
C TYR A 555 5.26 22.85 0.81
N LYS A 556 4.93 23.81 1.68
CA LYS A 556 5.84 24.93 2.05
C LYS A 556 7.17 24.41 2.61
N GLY A 557 8.28 24.96 2.13
CA GLY A 557 9.65 24.61 2.55
C GLY A 557 10.07 23.17 2.22
N PHE A 558 9.26 22.39 1.50
CA PHE A 558 9.62 21.02 1.14
C PHE A 558 10.61 20.96 -0.01
N MET A 559 10.51 21.87 -0.99
CA MET A 559 11.47 21.96 -2.10
C MET A 559 12.90 22.23 -1.63
N ASP A 560 13.09 23.11 -0.65
CA ASP A 560 14.41 23.42 -0.10
C ASP A 560 15.01 22.19 0.61
N ARG A 561 14.18 21.47 1.39
CA ARG A 561 14.55 20.21 2.03
C ARG A 561 14.95 19.14 0.99
N LEU A 562 14.24 19.05 -0.14
CA LEU A 562 14.59 18.16 -1.24
C LEU A 562 15.89 18.56 -1.93
N ASN A 563 16.09 19.85 -2.21
CA ASN A 563 17.30 20.35 -2.85
C ASN A 563 18.53 20.15 -1.96
N ALA A 564 18.39 20.34 -0.65
CA ALA A 564 19.44 20.03 0.32
C ALA A 564 19.80 18.53 0.32
N ALA A 565 18.80 17.64 0.29
CA ALA A 565 19.03 16.20 0.19
C ALA A 565 19.72 15.79 -1.13
N LYS A 566 19.31 16.40 -2.25
CA LYS A 566 19.95 16.19 -3.57
C LYS A 566 21.40 16.65 -3.56
N LYS A 567 21.69 17.83 -3.01
CA LYS A 567 23.06 18.36 -2.89
C LYS A 567 23.94 17.49 -1.99
N LYS A 568 23.40 17.02 -0.86
CA LYS A 568 24.11 16.15 0.08
C LYS A 568 24.46 14.79 -0.51
N THR A 569 23.53 14.18 -1.24
CA THR A 569 23.67 12.78 -1.71
C THR A 569 24.19 12.66 -3.14
N GLY A 570 24.12 13.73 -3.94
CA GLY A 570 24.35 13.67 -5.39
C GLY A 570 23.25 12.94 -6.17
N GLU A 571 22.21 12.45 -5.49
CA GLU A 571 21.15 11.63 -6.06
C GLU A 571 19.83 12.41 -6.13
N LYS A 572 18.97 12.02 -7.09
CA LYS A 572 17.73 12.76 -7.37
C LYS A 572 16.49 12.27 -6.60
N ALA A 573 16.56 11.08 -6.01
CA ALA A 573 15.47 10.45 -5.26
C ALA A 573 16.01 9.41 -4.27
N GLY A 574 15.23 9.07 -3.24
CA GLY A 574 15.65 8.15 -2.16
C GLY A 574 15.60 6.66 -2.48
N ASN A 575 15.37 6.30 -3.74
CA ASN A 575 15.42 4.94 -4.25
C ASN A 575 16.45 4.86 -5.38
N MET A 576 17.49 4.08 -5.16
CA MET A 576 18.55 3.82 -6.13
C MET A 576 18.28 2.49 -6.84
N THR A 577 18.12 2.55 -8.17
CA THR A 577 17.85 1.37 -9.00
C THR A 577 19.03 1.05 -9.91
N PHE A 578 19.54 -0.18 -9.85
CA PHE A 578 20.73 -0.57 -10.61
C PHE A 578 20.74 -2.06 -10.97
N PHE A 579 21.48 -2.39 -12.02
CA PHE A 579 21.90 -3.75 -12.30
C PHE A 579 23.13 -4.07 -11.48
N ALA A 580 23.24 -5.31 -11.01
CA ALA A 580 24.43 -5.82 -10.33
C ALA A 580 24.62 -7.31 -10.63
N GLU A 581 25.79 -7.83 -10.27
CA GLU A 581 26.08 -9.26 -10.25
C GLU A 581 26.48 -9.69 -8.84
N VAL A 582 26.11 -10.92 -8.46
CA VAL A 582 26.54 -11.56 -7.21
C VAL A 582 27.04 -12.94 -7.58
N ASP A 583 28.35 -13.13 -7.51
CA ASP A 583 29.05 -14.35 -7.94
C ASP A 583 28.63 -14.75 -9.37
N GLY A 584 28.55 -13.76 -10.27
CA GLY A 584 28.15 -13.93 -11.68
C GLY A 584 26.63 -14.03 -11.93
N ILE A 585 25.78 -14.05 -10.91
CA ILE A 585 24.32 -14.03 -11.07
C ILE A 585 23.85 -12.59 -11.28
N LYS A 586 23.32 -12.31 -12.49
CA LYS A 586 22.76 -11.00 -12.86
C LYS A 586 21.44 -10.73 -12.15
N ILE A 587 21.40 -9.68 -11.34
CA ILE A 587 20.22 -9.24 -10.60
C ILE A 587 19.84 -7.80 -10.92
N VAL A 588 18.61 -7.43 -10.56
CA VAL A 588 18.14 -6.05 -10.49
C VAL A 588 17.98 -5.70 -9.02
N VAL A 589 18.46 -4.52 -8.62
CA VAL A 589 18.41 -4.07 -7.23
C VAL A 589 17.64 -2.76 -7.12
N CYS A 590 16.78 -2.67 -6.12
CA CYS A 590 16.19 -1.42 -5.62
C CYS A 590 16.70 -1.20 -4.20
N MET A 591 17.46 -0.13 -3.99
CA MET A 591 18.03 0.23 -2.69
C MET A 591 17.33 1.48 -2.15
N LEU A 592 16.61 1.34 -1.04
CA LEU A 592 16.07 2.46 -0.26
C LEU A 592 17.12 2.84 0.79
N TYR A 593 17.61 4.08 0.77
CA TYR A 593 18.75 4.50 1.59
C TYR A 593 18.47 5.73 2.45
N SER A 594 19.10 5.79 3.62
CA SER A 594 18.81 6.77 4.68
C SER A 594 19.14 8.21 4.31
N ASP A 595 20.20 8.44 3.54
CA ASP A 595 20.78 9.77 3.40
C ASP A 595 19.89 10.74 2.62
N PHE A 596 18.98 10.19 1.81
CA PHE A 596 17.93 10.95 1.15
C PHE A 596 16.65 10.90 1.98
N ARG A 597 16.45 11.91 2.83
CA ARG A 597 15.21 12.09 3.60
C ARG A 597 14.79 10.83 4.38
N SER A 598 15.75 10.17 5.05
CA SER A 598 15.52 8.95 5.85
C SER A 598 14.85 7.81 5.08
N GLY A 599 15.07 7.72 3.77
CA GLY A 599 14.44 6.71 2.93
C GLY A 599 12.91 6.83 2.84
N THR A 600 12.36 8.04 3.00
CA THR A 600 10.92 8.29 2.79
C THR A 600 10.52 8.01 1.35
N PHE A 601 9.40 7.31 1.18
CA PHE A 601 8.96 6.76 -0.11
C PHE A 601 7.81 7.59 -0.70
N GLY A 602 8.04 8.23 -1.85
CA GLY A 602 7.04 9.00 -2.58
C GLY A 602 6.88 8.52 -4.02
N SER A 603 6.26 9.35 -4.84
CA SER A 603 5.86 9.06 -6.23
C SER A 603 7.06 8.74 -7.13
N ALA A 604 8.18 9.46 -6.95
CA ALA A 604 9.41 9.21 -7.67
C ALA A 604 10.01 7.84 -7.31
N GLU A 605 10.08 7.54 -6.02
CA GLU A 605 10.61 6.28 -5.51
C GLU A 605 9.75 5.08 -5.94
N GLY A 606 8.42 5.23 -5.93
CA GLY A 606 7.47 4.22 -6.37
C GLY A 606 7.49 3.98 -7.88
N GLU A 607 7.63 5.03 -8.70
CA GLU A 607 7.82 4.86 -10.15
C GLU A 607 9.13 4.14 -10.47
N LYS A 608 10.25 4.52 -9.82
CA LYS A 608 11.53 3.82 -9.98
C LYS A 608 11.42 2.35 -9.64
N PHE A 609 10.74 2.03 -8.53
CA PHE A 609 10.53 0.66 -8.07
C PHE A 609 9.67 -0.15 -9.06
N ALA A 610 8.55 0.41 -9.53
CA ALA A 610 7.68 -0.25 -10.51
C ALA A 610 8.42 -0.50 -11.85
N GLN A 611 9.24 0.45 -12.31
CA GLN A 611 10.07 0.26 -13.51
C GLN A 611 11.16 -0.79 -13.31
N ALA A 612 11.76 -0.87 -12.12
CA ALA A 612 12.72 -1.92 -11.81
C ALA A 612 12.08 -3.32 -11.83
N CYS A 613 10.84 -3.47 -11.31
CA CYS A 613 10.07 -4.71 -11.43
C CYS A 613 9.84 -5.08 -12.91
N ALA A 614 9.39 -4.13 -13.73
CA ALA A 614 9.16 -4.35 -15.15
C ALA A 614 10.45 -4.70 -15.93
N ILE A 615 11.57 -4.08 -15.57
CA ILE A 615 12.89 -4.39 -16.15
C ILE A 615 13.34 -5.78 -15.73
N ALA A 616 13.20 -6.16 -14.45
CA ALA A 616 13.55 -7.47 -13.93
C ALA A 616 12.71 -8.56 -14.63
N GLN A 617 11.41 -8.32 -14.82
CA GLN A 617 10.51 -9.19 -15.58
C GLN A 617 10.97 -9.35 -17.03
N ARG A 618 11.22 -8.23 -17.72
CA ARG A 618 11.61 -8.22 -19.14
C ARG A 618 12.95 -8.92 -19.38
N LYS A 619 13.94 -8.65 -18.53
CA LYS A 619 15.28 -9.23 -18.62
C LYS A 619 15.38 -10.62 -17.99
N LYS A 620 14.29 -11.12 -17.42
CA LYS A 620 14.20 -12.43 -16.77
C LYS A 620 15.25 -12.59 -15.67
N ARG A 621 15.39 -11.60 -14.77
CA ARG A 621 16.37 -11.55 -13.66
C ARG A 621 15.70 -11.54 -12.29
N PRO A 622 16.36 -12.04 -11.22
CA PRO A 622 15.94 -11.82 -9.84
C PRO A 622 15.90 -10.34 -9.47
N LEU A 623 15.01 -10.00 -8.55
CA LEU A 623 14.84 -8.65 -8.02
C LEU A 623 15.14 -8.67 -6.52
N LEU A 624 16.07 -7.83 -6.08
CA LEU A 624 16.39 -7.60 -4.69
C LEU A 624 15.94 -6.19 -4.28
N ALA A 625 15.06 -6.09 -3.29
CA ALA A 625 14.81 -4.85 -2.57
C ALA A 625 15.68 -4.82 -1.31
N TYR A 626 16.75 -4.03 -1.36
CA TYR A 626 17.61 -3.81 -0.21
C TYR A 626 17.17 -2.54 0.54
N VAL A 627 16.73 -2.70 1.77
CA VAL A 627 16.14 -1.62 2.58
C VAL A 627 17.15 -1.23 3.63
N HIS A 628 18.04 -0.31 3.25
CA HIS A 628 19.01 0.25 4.18
C HIS A 628 18.30 1.02 5.30
N THR A 629 17.30 1.83 4.94
CA THR A 629 16.33 2.43 5.87
C THR A 629 15.07 2.84 5.10
N THR A 630 13.91 2.74 5.74
CA THR A 630 12.71 3.45 5.29
C THR A 630 11.95 4.06 6.45
N GLY A 631 11.76 5.38 6.39
CA GLY A 631 10.92 6.13 7.33
C GLY A 631 9.43 6.11 6.99
N GLY A 632 9.01 5.32 5.99
CA GLY A 632 7.61 5.22 5.58
C GLY A 632 7.25 6.06 4.35
N ILE A 633 5.95 6.19 4.11
CA ILE A 633 5.41 6.96 2.99
C ILE A 633 5.61 8.46 3.24
N ARG A 634 5.99 9.19 2.19
CA ARG A 634 6.26 10.63 2.28
C ARG A 634 4.98 11.44 2.44
N ILE A 635 4.78 11.98 3.64
CA ILE A 635 3.57 12.74 3.99
C ILE A 635 3.39 14.02 3.17
N GLN A 636 4.48 14.65 2.71
CA GLN A 636 4.43 15.90 1.94
C GLN A 636 3.88 15.71 0.51
N GLU A 637 3.64 14.47 0.10
CA GLU A 637 2.97 14.13 -1.17
C GLU A 637 1.49 13.73 -0.97
N GLY A 638 0.97 13.74 0.27
CA GLY A 638 -0.42 13.40 0.58
C GLY A 638 -0.83 12.03 0.02
N THR A 639 -2.02 11.94 -0.57
CA THR A 639 -2.54 10.68 -1.12
C THR A 639 -1.77 10.14 -2.31
N LEU A 640 -1.00 10.97 -3.03
CA LEU A 640 -0.07 10.48 -4.07
C LEU A 640 1.00 9.56 -3.46
N GLY A 641 1.41 9.82 -2.22
CA GLY A 641 2.30 8.96 -1.46
C GLY A 641 1.65 7.61 -1.13
N VAL A 642 0.44 7.61 -0.58
CA VAL A 642 -0.28 6.35 -0.20
C VAL A 642 -0.53 5.48 -1.41
N ALA A 643 -0.89 6.09 -2.54
CA ALA A 643 -1.13 5.38 -3.80
C ALA A 643 0.09 4.57 -4.28
N GLN A 644 1.30 4.83 -3.75
CA GLN A 644 2.47 4.00 -4.05
C GLN A 644 2.38 2.59 -3.45
N MET A 645 1.65 2.40 -2.36
CA MET A 645 1.46 1.08 -1.73
C MET A 645 0.81 0.08 -2.69
N PRO A 646 -0.39 0.33 -3.26
CA PRO A 646 -0.99 -0.59 -4.22
C PRO A 646 -0.26 -0.58 -5.57
N LYS A 647 0.31 0.56 -6.02
CA LYS A 647 1.08 0.63 -7.27
C LYS A 647 2.30 -0.28 -7.26
N CYS A 648 3.12 -0.21 -6.22
CA CYS A 648 4.32 -1.03 -6.12
C CYS A 648 3.96 -2.50 -5.87
N THR A 649 2.91 -2.78 -5.07
CA THR A 649 2.45 -4.15 -4.84
C THR A 649 1.92 -4.78 -6.11
N MET A 650 1.20 -4.03 -6.96
CA MET A 650 0.79 -4.46 -8.29
C MET A 650 2.01 -4.81 -9.16
N ALA A 651 3.06 -3.97 -9.15
CA ALA A 651 4.28 -4.23 -9.90
C ALA A 651 5.01 -5.52 -9.43
N VAL A 652 5.10 -5.73 -8.11
CA VAL A 652 5.65 -6.97 -7.52
C VAL A 652 4.79 -8.17 -7.94
N ARG A 653 3.47 -8.04 -7.88
CA ARG A 653 2.54 -9.11 -8.23
C ARG A 653 2.69 -9.55 -9.69
N GLU A 654 2.74 -8.60 -10.63
CA GLU A 654 2.99 -8.90 -12.05
C GLU A 654 4.36 -9.55 -12.29
N TYR A 655 5.38 -9.14 -11.54
CA TYR A 655 6.73 -9.70 -11.62
C TYR A 655 6.79 -11.14 -11.10
N ILE A 656 6.19 -11.42 -9.94
CA ILE A 656 6.16 -12.76 -9.33
C ILE A 656 5.30 -13.71 -10.18
N ASP A 657 4.11 -13.30 -10.62
CA ASP A 657 3.23 -14.15 -11.44
C ASP A 657 3.87 -14.50 -12.79
N ALA A 658 4.80 -13.67 -13.29
CA ALA A 658 5.57 -13.97 -14.49
C ALA A 658 6.71 -14.99 -14.28
N GLY A 659 6.95 -15.44 -13.05
CA GLY A 659 8.00 -16.39 -12.68
C GLY A 659 9.30 -15.76 -12.18
N GLY A 660 9.24 -14.53 -11.66
CA GLY A 660 10.38 -13.82 -11.08
C GLY A 660 10.65 -14.19 -9.61
N LEU A 661 11.93 -14.18 -9.20
CA LEU A 661 12.33 -14.28 -7.79
C LEU A 661 12.40 -12.87 -7.19
N TYR A 662 11.58 -12.60 -6.17
CA TYR A 662 11.62 -11.35 -5.42
C TYR A 662 12.12 -11.62 -3.99
N MET A 663 13.10 -10.82 -3.55
CA MET A 663 13.68 -10.91 -2.21
C MET A 663 13.77 -9.52 -1.58
N VAL A 664 13.57 -9.46 -0.26
CA VAL A 664 13.70 -8.22 0.52
C VAL A 664 14.69 -8.47 1.65
N VAL A 665 15.59 -7.50 1.87
CA VAL A 665 16.51 -7.54 3.02
C VAL A 665 16.45 -6.20 3.75
N TYR A 666 16.05 -6.21 5.01
CA TYR A 666 16.01 -5.05 5.91
C TYR A 666 17.34 -4.90 6.66
N ASP A 667 17.89 -3.69 6.79
CA ASP A 667 19.17 -3.46 7.49
C ASP A 667 19.06 -2.61 8.76
N ASN A 668 18.64 -1.35 8.67
CA ASN A 668 18.47 -0.51 9.86
C ASN A 668 16.99 -0.44 10.26
N ASN A 669 16.39 0.74 10.20
CA ASN A 669 15.00 0.98 10.57
C ASN A 669 14.09 0.87 9.34
N SER A 670 13.11 -0.03 9.39
CA SER A 670 12.14 -0.23 8.31
C SER A 670 10.72 -0.22 8.87
N TYR A 671 9.98 0.86 8.58
CA TYR A 671 8.63 1.07 9.14
C TYR A 671 7.57 1.39 8.07
N ALA A 672 6.30 1.29 8.49
CA ALA A 672 5.11 1.86 7.85
C ALA A 672 4.76 1.31 6.46
N GLY A 673 4.17 2.15 5.61
CA GLY A 673 3.52 1.75 4.36
C GLY A 673 4.34 0.87 3.42
N PRO A 674 5.66 1.08 3.22
CA PRO A 674 6.48 0.16 2.42
C PRO A 674 6.50 -1.27 2.96
N VAL A 675 6.67 -1.44 4.28
CA VAL A 675 6.59 -2.75 4.95
C VAL A 675 5.17 -3.30 4.86
N ALA A 676 4.15 -2.44 5.00
CA ALA A 676 2.74 -2.82 4.87
C ALA A 676 2.25 -3.07 3.44
N SER A 677 3.13 -3.14 2.44
CA SER A 677 2.73 -3.32 1.04
C SER A 677 3.76 -4.11 0.23
N PHE A 678 4.53 -3.45 -0.63
CA PHE A 678 5.39 -4.10 -1.62
C PHE A 678 6.63 -4.75 -1.01
N LEU A 679 7.12 -4.31 0.16
CA LEU A 679 8.21 -5.00 0.85
C LEU A 679 7.68 -6.21 1.64
N GLY A 680 6.57 -6.04 2.37
CA GLY A 680 5.98 -7.09 3.19
C GLY A 680 5.29 -8.21 2.42
N CYS A 681 5.00 -8.04 1.13
CA CYS A 681 4.43 -9.11 0.29
C CYS A 681 5.49 -10.03 -0.34
N SER A 682 6.78 -9.79 -0.09
CA SER A 682 7.82 -10.71 -0.55
C SER A 682 7.68 -12.07 0.15
N PRO A 683 7.75 -13.20 -0.59
CA PRO A 683 7.79 -14.52 0.02
C PRO A 683 9.12 -14.80 0.74
N TYR A 684 10.17 -14.05 0.40
CA TYR A 684 11.51 -14.20 0.98
C TYR A 684 11.98 -12.85 1.53
N GLN A 685 11.87 -12.70 2.85
CA GLN A 685 12.22 -11.51 3.61
C GLN A 685 13.28 -11.86 4.66
N PHE A 686 14.36 -11.09 4.68
CA PHE A 686 15.45 -11.26 5.64
C PHE A 686 15.72 -9.93 6.35
N ALA A 687 16.35 -9.99 7.50
CA ALA A 687 16.82 -8.81 8.21
C ALA A 687 18.28 -8.97 8.63
N ILE A 688 19.02 -7.86 8.71
CA ILE A 688 20.30 -7.83 9.40
C ILE A 688 20.04 -7.89 10.90
N ARG A 689 20.94 -8.51 11.67
CA ARG A 689 20.68 -8.87 13.08
C ARG A 689 20.23 -7.72 13.99
N SER A 690 20.67 -6.49 13.73
CA SER A 690 20.27 -5.31 14.52
C SER A 690 19.23 -4.42 13.84
N SER A 691 18.57 -4.90 12.79
CA SER A 691 17.46 -4.20 12.15
C SER A 691 16.25 -4.06 13.08
N ARG A 692 15.45 -3.04 12.80
CA ARG A 692 14.11 -2.87 13.35
C ARG A 692 13.08 -2.90 12.23
N VAL A 693 12.08 -3.76 12.36
CA VAL A 693 11.03 -3.97 11.37
C VAL A 693 9.68 -3.88 12.06
N GLY A 694 8.78 -3.04 11.53
CA GLY A 694 7.42 -2.91 12.05
C GLY A 694 6.52 -2.04 11.18
N PHE A 695 5.27 -1.92 11.56
CA PHE A 695 4.27 -1.06 10.97
C PHE A 695 4.36 0.36 11.52
N ALA A 696 4.31 0.51 12.84
CA ALA A 696 4.27 1.82 13.50
C ALA A 696 5.45 1.99 14.46
N GLY A 697 5.94 3.22 14.62
CA GLY A 697 6.94 3.51 15.64
C GLY A 697 6.35 3.41 17.05
N PRO A 698 7.17 3.20 18.10
CA PRO A 698 6.69 3.07 19.49
C PRO A 698 5.79 4.21 19.95
N ARG A 699 6.13 5.44 19.56
CA ARG A 699 5.32 6.63 19.85
C ARG A 699 3.91 6.54 19.27
N VAL A 700 3.79 6.13 18.01
CA VAL A 700 2.50 6.04 17.31
C VAL A 700 1.64 4.94 17.94
N ILE A 701 2.26 3.83 18.35
CA ILE A 701 1.58 2.75 19.06
C ILE A 701 1.00 3.26 20.37
N ARG A 702 1.83 3.91 21.21
CA ARG A 702 1.37 4.49 22.48
C ARG A 702 0.23 5.50 22.29
N GLU A 703 0.35 6.41 21.33
CA GLU A 703 -0.68 7.42 21.03
C GLU A 703 -2.00 6.79 20.56
N THR A 704 -1.96 5.62 19.91
CA THR A 704 -3.15 4.95 19.36
C THR A 704 -3.78 3.97 20.34
N THR A 705 -2.97 3.21 21.08
CA THR A 705 -3.44 2.10 21.93
C THR A 705 -3.43 2.42 23.42
N GLY A 706 -2.71 3.47 23.83
CA GLY A 706 -2.45 3.79 25.24
C GLY A 706 -1.41 2.86 25.90
N ILE A 707 -0.81 1.93 25.15
CA ILE A 707 0.09 0.90 25.69
C ILE A 707 1.55 1.26 25.41
N ASP A 708 2.39 1.22 26.45
CA ASP A 708 3.84 1.30 26.31
C ASP A 708 4.41 -0.06 25.88
N ILE A 709 5.16 -0.07 24.78
CA ILE A 709 5.79 -1.28 24.24
C ILE A 709 7.27 -1.39 24.66
N PRO A 710 7.81 -2.62 24.79
CA PRO A 710 9.21 -2.79 25.17
C PRO A 710 10.17 -2.28 24.08
N PRO A 711 11.41 -1.86 24.44
CA PRO A 711 12.36 -1.29 23.48
C PRO A 711 12.76 -2.22 22.33
N ASP A 712 12.68 -3.54 22.53
CA ASP A 712 13.01 -4.56 21.54
C ASP A 712 11.80 -5.04 20.72
N TYR A 713 10.62 -4.43 20.90
CA TYR A 713 9.38 -4.83 20.24
C TYR A 713 9.51 -4.96 18.72
N HIS A 714 10.29 -4.08 18.08
CA HIS A 714 10.54 -4.11 16.63
C HIS A 714 11.83 -4.83 16.22
N SER A 715 12.55 -5.47 17.13
CA SER A 715 13.83 -6.11 16.81
C SER A 715 13.66 -7.21 15.74
N ALA A 716 14.68 -7.39 14.90
CA ALA A 716 14.70 -8.48 13.91
C ALA A 716 14.40 -9.86 14.52
N ARG A 717 14.83 -10.11 15.76
CA ARG A 717 14.53 -11.35 16.50
C ARG A 717 13.04 -11.51 16.78
N ASN A 718 12.37 -10.46 17.26
CA ASN A 718 10.93 -10.52 17.51
C ASN A 718 10.14 -10.60 16.20
N ALA A 719 10.58 -9.90 15.14
CA ALA A 719 10.02 -10.05 13.80
C ALA A 719 10.14 -11.50 13.29
N LEU A 720 11.28 -12.17 13.50
CA LEU A 720 11.45 -13.59 13.15
C LEU A 720 10.55 -14.50 14.00
N ARG A 721 10.48 -14.28 15.32
CA ARG A 721 9.62 -15.07 16.24
C ARG A 721 8.15 -14.98 15.85
N ARG A 722 7.70 -13.82 15.37
CA ARG A 722 6.35 -13.58 14.87
C ARG A 722 6.14 -14.07 13.44
N GLY A 723 7.15 -14.58 12.76
CA GLY A 723 7.03 -15.02 11.36
C GLY A 723 6.89 -13.88 10.33
N HIS A 724 7.28 -12.65 10.69
CA HIS A 724 7.25 -11.49 9.78
C HIS A 724 8.40 -11.54 8.74
N ILE A 725 9.49 -12.23 9.07
CA ILE A 725 10.65 -12.47 8.21
C ILE A 725 11.05 -13.95 8.26
N GLN A 726 11.80 -14.42 7.25
CA GLN A 726 12.22 -15.81 7.12
C GLN A 726 13.63 -16.08 7.66
N GLY A 727 14.41 -15.05 7.96
CA GLY A 727 15.74 -15.24 8.53
C GLY A 727 16.47 -13.96 8.90
N ILE A 728 17.50 -14.12 9.72
CA ILE A 728 18.37 -13.04 10.17
C ILE A 728 19.78 -13.32 9.68
N TRP A 729 20.40 -12.34 9.04
CA TRP A 729 21.76 -12.44 8.51
C TRP A 729 22.73 -11.57 9.30
N ASP A 730 23.97 -12.06 9.40
CA ASP A 730 25.10 -11.22 9.76
C ASP A 730 25.57 -10.47 8.50
N ARG A 731 25.79 -9.15 8.61
CA ARG A 731 26.30 -8.30 7.54
C ARG A 731 27.56 -8.85 6.88
N ARG A 732 28.48 -9.45 7.65
CA ARG A 732 29.72 -10.04 7.13
C ARG A 732 29.45 -11.21 6.19
N GLU A 733 28.31 -11.88 6.37
CA GLU A 733 27.89 -13.02 5.57
C GLU A 733 26.86 -12.65 4.49
N PHE A 734 26.52 -11.37 4.34
CA PHE A 734 25.45 -10.92 3.45
C PHE A 734 25.62 -11.49 2.06
N ARG A 735 26.78 -11.25 1.43
CA ARG A 735 27.06 -11.65 0.06
C ARG A 735 26.87 -13.16 -0.12
N ARG A 736 27.44 -13.96 0.78
CA ARG A 736 27.31 -15.42 0.80
C ARG A 736 25.86 -15.87 0.94
N ASN A 737 25.12 -15.27 1.87
CA ASN A 737 23.72 -15.63 2.13
C ASN A 737 22.81 -15.23 0.97
N LEU A 738 23.06 -14.08 0.34
CA LEU A 738 22.36 -13.65 -0.86
C LEU A 738 22.63 -14.61 -2.02
N HIS A 739 23.89 -14.94 -2.30
CA HIS A 739 24.25 -15.88 -3.36
C HIS A 739 23.60 -17.26 -3.13
N LYS A 740 23.72 -17.81 -1.92
CA LYS A 740 23.07 -19.07 -1.53
C LYS A 740 21.56 -19.00 -1.77
N SER A 741 20.91 -17.93 -1.34
CA SER A 741 19.48 -17.74 -1.50
C SER A 741 19.06 -17.66 -2.98
N LEU A 742 19.83 -16.98 -3.82
CA LEU A 742 19.59 -16.93 -5.27
C LEU A 742 19.67 -18.33 -5.92
N LEU A 743 20.51 -19.22 -5.39
CA LEU A 743 20.67 -20.59 -5.86
C LEU A 743 19.62 -21.57 -5.29
N THR A 744 19.15 -21.35 -4.06
CA THR A 744 18.28 -22.32 -3.36
C THR A 744 16.81 -21.91 -3.30
N MET A 745 16.50 -20.61 -3.19
CA MET A 745 15.12 -20.11 -3.07
C MET A 745 14.44 -19.99 -4.42
N GLY A 746 13.19 -20.48 -4.47
CA GLY A 746 12.45 -20.67 -5.71
C GLY A 746 12.74 -22.01 -6.40
N SER A 747 11.89 -22.36 -7.36
CA SER A 747 11.98 -23.61 -8.11
C SER A 747 12.89 -23.47 -9.34
N SER A 748 13.27 -24.62 -9.93
CA SER A 748 13.86 -24.66 -11.27
C SER A 748 12.93 -24.12 -12.36
N SER A 749 11.63 -23.89 -12.06
CA SER A 749 10.69 -23.30 -13.02
C SER A 749 10.82 -21.79 -13.15
N LEU A 750 11.40 -21.08 -12.16
CA LEU A 750 11.67 -19.65 -12.28
C LEU A 750 12.59 -19.39 -13.46
N TYR A 751 12.33 -18.33 -14.23
CA TYR A 751 12.97 -18.16 -15.53
C TYR A 751 14.47 -17.82 -15.44
N TYR A 752 14.95 -17.30 -14.31
CA TYR A 752 16.34 -16.87 -14.21
C TYR A 752 17.31 -18.04 -14.00
N ARG A 753 16.83 -19.14 -13.41
CA ARG A 753 17.56 -20.42 -13.29
C ARG A 753 17.52 -21.18 -14.60
#